data_AF-A0A1S3SIG4-F1
#
_entry.id   AF-A0A1S3SIG4-F1
#
_cell.length_a   1.000
_cell.length_b   1.000
_cell.length_c   1.000
_cell.angle_alpha   90.00
_cell.angle_beta   90.00
_cell.angle_gamma   90.00
#
_symmetry.space_group_name_H-M   'P 1'
#
loop_
_entity.id
_entity.type
_entity.pdbx_description
1 polymer ?
#
loop_
_entity_poly.entity_id
_entity_poly.type
_entity_poly.pdbx_seq_one_letter_code
_entity_poly.pdbx_strand_id
1 'polypeptide(L)'
;MTCFAFPFILFILVPHTISLGSCSSFTFSICWKISNNSLFGSWSEGHLWLNATKLKSIWREDTFSSLTVATTVEHKLTLQYGVMVRKWIFSIFPGSHSIEFRSIHKPDQQPINSTLEALELFSTNEVFACENSTLYLYQDPDFILMLGHTVRYPLTLESRSTSMLLVSWKEKMQSPTAPVPVHSVSLYHSEMKAYAALSVDSTHSNHYRFTALKSCSSYAACVEMAGSHSLTCLSTITDPEVPRHFQVTLWNSSSVTVSWDCPDNRKFSFFLVTVLYLNGTNHVLEERSFRHTLDTFVFSQSDLPPCSRVKFGLQTVCQAGTEARHSRMVLINGNTVHSEIENLWQTSSGPDNYTLSWVVRNTSSISVFRIYHQGALHYTTLLTSHTVASLLPCSQYSARVEALCGDSVVMSSKTVRTRTGPRGVSELRYRPEDSTALWIGGTGQGVAFQYQLSYDNGSTIQQGRLMEALLRLPGLIEGARYALDVWEECDGEWSADPALVCFDGVDVSVNAHVLPVASTLKPNEDQVLAFVVPWLMVLDPKTEPWAELKRIYEKLLEELLKEYPIKTRVELVAFKELEGESKTQITFQGFDASITDADLPLPPGEQLDHIQSLQPPNITVKDGIIYWDDPDECATPDLNRCDANSLCVNTLNSYTCVCQHGFYDVGPAFVPPPTPASHPVCY
;
A
#
# COMPACT_ATOMS: atom_id res chain seq x y z
N MET A 1 8.84 -36.14 77.09
CA MET A 1 7.80 -37.03 76.54
C MET A 1 7.28 -36.36 75.27
N THR A 2 7.96 -36.66 74.16
CA THR A 2 7.43 -37.33 72.95
C THR A 2 6.72 -36.37 72.01
N CYS A 3 7.56 -35.74 71.18
CA CYS A 3 7.22 -35.06 69.94
C CYS A 3 6.85 -36.13 68.89
N PHE A 4 5.67 -36.04 68.29
CA PHE A 4 5.29 -36.89 67.16
C PHE A 4 5.76 -36.24 65.86
N ALA A 5 6.81 -36.81 65.27
CA ALA A 5 7.22 -36.52 63.90
C ALA A 5 6.39 -37.37 62.93
N PHE A 6 5.55 -36.73 62.12
CA PHE A 6 5.05 -37.34 60.88
C PHE A 6 6.10 -37.10 59.78
N PRO A 7 6.57 -38.15 59.07
CA PRO A 7 7.46 -37.95 57.94
C PRO A 7 6.61 -37.48 56.75
N PHE A 8 6.45 -36.18 56.58
CA PHE A 8 6.13 -35.63 55.26
C PHE A 8 7.37 -35.82 54.39
N ILE A 9 7.43 -36.97 53.70
CA ILE A 9 8.39 -37.17 52.62
C ILE A 9 7.89 -36.33 51.45
N LEU A 10 8.24 -35.05 51.45
CA LEU A 10 8.26 -34.21 50.27
C LEU A 10 9.33 -34.82 49.36
N PHE A 11 8.93 -35.61 48.37
CA PHE A 11 9.84 -35.96 47.29
C PHE A 11 10.13 -34.68 46.50
N ILE A 12 11.17 -33.95 46.90
CA ILE A 12 11.86 -33.02 46.02
C ILE A 12 12.54 -33.91 44.98
N LEU A 13 11.82 -34.20 43.90
CA LEU A 13 12.43 -34.82 42.73
C LEU A 13 13.55 -33.88 42.27
N VAL A 14 14.78 -34.39 42.29
CA VAL A 14 15.94 -33.78 41.66
C VAL A 14 15.50 -33.33 40.26
N PRO A 15 15.72 -32.06 39.87
CA PRO A 15 15.34 -31.60 38.53
C PRO A 15 15.95 -32.55 37.52
N HIS A 16 15.11 -33.22 36.72
CA HIS A 16 15.60 -33.99 35.58
C HIS A 16 16.13 -32.98 34.55
N THR A 17 17.39 -32.60 34.67
CA THR A 17 18.11 -31.77 33.70
C THR A 17 18.39 -32.63 32.48
N ILE A 18 17.50 -32.59 31.49
CA ILE A 18 17.70 -33.23 30.19
C ILE A 18 18.46 -32.24 29.30
N SER A 19 19.70 -32.58 28.94
CA SER A 19 20.54 -31.77 28.04
C SER A 19 20.10 -31.98 26.59
N LEU A 20 19.40 -30.99 26.02
CA LEU A 20 19.11 -30.93 24.60
C LEU A 20 20.29 -30.25 23.89
N GLY A 21 21.07 -31.03 23.13
CA GLY A 21 22.19 -30.53 22.36
C GLY A 21 21.73 -29.67 21.17
N SER A 22 22.43 -28.54 20.97
CA SER A 22 22.28 -27.54 19.89
C SER A 22 21.15 -26.51 20.02
N CYS A 23 21.45 -25.28 19.55
CA CYS A 23 20.53 -24.13 19.40
C CYS A 23 19.48 -24.33 18.29
N SER A 24 18.79 -25.47 18.26
CA SER A 24 17.65 -25.68 17.35
C SER A 24 16.35 -25.21 18.03
N SER A 25 15.44 -24.60 17.26
CA SER A 25 14.12 -24.19 17.76
C SER A 25 13.26 -25.44 17.95
N PHE A 26 13.05 -25.86 19.19
CA PHE A 26 12.16 -26.95 19.53
C PHE A 26 10.74 -26.43 19.80
N THR A 27 9.72 -27.13 19.31
CA THR A 27 8.35 -26.93 19.79
C THR A 27 8.02 -27.95 20.86
N PHE A 28 7.41 -27.47 21.93
CA PHE A 28 7.02 -28.28 23.06
C PHE A 28 5.50 -28.42 23.06
N SER A 29 5.04 -29.66 23.21
CA SER A 29 3.62 -29.97 23.21
C SER A 29 3.28 -30.87 24.38
N ILE A 30 2.12 -30.60 24.98
CA ILE A 30 1.47 -31.53 25.89
C ILE A 30 0.62 -32.46 25.03
N CYS A 31 0.85 -33.76 25.11
CA CYS A 31 0.02 -34.76 24.45
C CYS A 31 -0.74 -35.58 25.49
N TRP A 32 -2.01 -35.85 25.25
CA TRP A 32 -2.82 -36.71 26.10
C TRP A 32 -3.74 -37.61 25.29
N LYS A 33 -4.02 -38.80 25.83
CA LYS A 33 -5.03 -39.72 25.32
C LYS A 33 -5.90 -40.17 26.46
N ILE A 34 -7.19 -40.30 26.19
CA ILE A 34 -8.17 -40.80 27.14
C ILE A 34 -8.89 -41.99 26.49
N SER A 35 -8.87 -43.12 27.18
CA SER A 35 -9.45 -44.38 26.70
C SER A 35 -10.81 -44.60 27.35
N ASN A 36 -11.82 -45.01 26.57
CA ASN A 36 -13.16 -45.28 27.09
C ASN A 36 -13.33 -46.77 27.41
N ASN A 37 -12.77 -47.23 28.54
CA ASN A 37 -12.93 -48.63 28.95
C ASN A 37 -14.09 -48.80 29.93
N SER A 38 -15.12 -49.54 29.51
CA SER A 38 -16.43 -49.69 30.17
C SER A 38 -16.45 -50.39 31.55
N LEU A 39 -15.30 -50.67 32.16
CA LEU A 39 -15.20 -51.49 33.38
C LEU A 39 -15.31 -50.69 34.70
N PHE A 40 -15.08 -49.37 34.71
CA PHE A 40 -15.04 -48.55 35.94
C PHE A 40 -15.88 -47.25 35.91
N GLY A 41 -17.00 -47.26 35.19
CA GLY A 41 -17.88 -46.10 35.06
C GLY A 41 -17.37 -45.11 34.01
N SER A 42 -18.30 -44.47 33.30
CA SER A 42 -17.97 -43.58 32.19
C SER A 42 -17.02 -42.47 32.62
N TRP A 43 -15.98 -42.23 31.83
CA TRP A 43 -15.05 -41.08 31.96
C TRP A 43 -15.70 -39.70 31.76
N SER A 44 -17.04 -39.61 31.89
CA SER A 44 -17.89 -38.45 31.62
C SER A 44 -17.61 -37.21 32.50
N GLU A 45 -16.90 -37.38 33.62
CA GLU A 45 -16.60 -36.31 34.60
C GLU A 45 -15.13 -35.88 34.64
N GLY A 46 -14.25 -36.46 33.81
CA GLY A 46 -12.84 -36.07 33.74
C GLY A 46 -12.65 -34.64 33.22
N HIS A 47 -11.81 -33.84 33.88
CA HIS A 47 -11.50 -32.48 33.48
C HIS A 47 -9.98 -32.23 33.51
N LEU A 48 -9.46 -31.72 32.40
CA LEU A 48 -8.08 -31.28 32.25
C LEU A 48 -8.05 -29.75 32.09
N TRP A 49 -7.21 -29.07 32.88
CA TRP A 49 -7.00 -27.63 32.79
C TRP A 49 -5.53 -27.31 32.55
N LEU A 50 -5.28 -26.39 31.62
CA LEU A 50 -3.98 -25.77 31.40
C LEU A 50 -4.07 -24.28 31.73
N ASN A 51 -3.26 -23.79 32.67
CA ASN A 51 -3.25 -22.40 33.12
C ASN A 51 -4.65 -21.88 33.52
N ALA A 52 -5.41 -22.75 34.20
CA ALA A 52 -6.81 -22.55 34.58
C ALA A 52 -7.82 -22.56 33.42
N THR A 53 -7.40 -22.79 32.17
CA THR A 53 -8.30 -22.96 31.01
C THR A 53 -8.68 -24.42 30.83
N LYS A 54 -9.98 -24.73 30.82
CA LYS A 54 -10.51 -26.09 30.64
C LYS A 54 -10.32 -26.57 29.19
N LEU A 55 -9.71 -27.74 29.01
CA LEU A 55 -9.39 -28.36 27.71
C LEU A 55 -10.46 -29.34 27.20
N LYS A 56 -11.58 -29.52 27.92
CA LYS A 56 -12.61 -30.54 27.61
C LYS A 56 -13.13 -30.49 26.17
N SER A 57 -13.17 -29.33 25.53
CA SER A 57 -13.66 -29.16 24.15
C SER A 57 -12.68 -29.59 23.07
N ILE A 58 -11.38 -29.62 23.37
CA ILE A 58 -10.31 -30.07 22.47
C ILE A 58 -10.16 -31.60 22.52
N TRP A 59 -10.88 -32.27 23.43
CA TRP A 59 -10.83 -33.72 23.60
C TRP A 59 -11.60 -34.46 22.49
N ARG A 60 -10.94 -35.46 21.91
CA ARG A 60 -11.54 -36.54 21.10
C ARG A 60 -11.26 -37.91 21.74
N GLU A 61 -12.31 -38.70 22.01
CA GLU A 61 -12.17 -40.02 22.63
C GLU A 61 -11.29 -40.96 21.78
N ASP A 62 -10.46 -41.78 22.43
CA ASP A 62 -9.54 -42.75 21.81
C ASP A 62 -8.53 -42.18 20.80
N THR A 63 -8.36 -40.85 20.74
CA THR A 63 -7.35 -40.17 19.93
C THR A 63 -6.34 -39.44 20.80
N PHE A 64 -5.11 -39.31 20.30
CA PHE A 64 -4.09 -38.49 20.96
C PHE A 64 -4.31 -37.01 20.63
N SER A 65 -4.67 -36.22 21.62
CA SER A 65 -4.75 -34.76 21.49
C SER A 65 -3.42 -34.14 21.90
N SER A 66 -2.95 -33.16 21.12
CA SER A 66 -1.71 -32.44 21.41
C SER A 66 -1.93 -30.93 21.36
N LEU A 67 -1.36 -30.21 22.31
CA LEU A 67 -1.42 -28.75 22.38
C LEU A 67 -0.02 -28.19 22.53
N THR A 68 0.41 -27.41 21.54
CA THR A 68 1.68 -26.67 21.60
C THR A 68 1.58 -25.56 22.63
N VAL A 69 2.60 -25.47 23.49
CA VAL A 69 2.69 -24.51 24.59
C VAL A 69 3.83 -23.52 24.37
N ALA A 70 3.64 -22.31 24.87
CA ALA A 70 4.67 -21.27 24.81
C ALA A 70 5.89 -21.67 25.66
N THR A 71 7.08 -21.30 25.21
CA THR A 71 8.29 -21.41 26.02
C THR A 71 8.46 -20.14 26.85
N THR A 72 9.39 -20.11 27.82
CA THR A 72 9.68 -19.01 28.77
C THR A 72 8.58 -18.70 29.80
N VAL A 73 7.58 -19.58 29.96
CA VAL A 73 6.46 -19.39 30.90
C VAL A 73 6.28 -20.63 31.79
N GLU A 74 5.81 -20.40 33.02
CA GLU A 74 5.35 -21.48 33.91
C GLU A 74 3.93 -21.91 33.52
N HIS A 75 3.77 -23.20 33.24
CA HIS A 75 2.49 -23.82 32.93
C HIS A 75 2.00 -24.66 34.10
N LYS A 76 0.71 -24.55 34.42
CA LYS A 76 0.03 -25.33 35.46
C LYS A 76 -0.99 -26.24 34.81
N LEU A 77 -0.75 -27.55 34.89
CA LEU A 77 -1.65 -28.58 34.40
C LEU A 77 -2.36 -29.23 35.60
N THR A 78 -3.68 -29.34 35.53
CA THR A 78 -4.48 -30.03 36.56
C THR A 78 -5.40 -31.03 35.89
N LEU A 79 -5.41 -32.26 36.38
CA LEU A 79 -6.37 -33.30 36.01
C LEU A 79 -7.24 -33.61 37.22
N GLN A 80 -8.55 -33.65 37.01
CA GLN A 80 -9.53 -34.08 38.00
C GLN A 80 -10.42 -35.14 37.39
N TYR A 81 -10.53 -36.29 38.05
CA TYR A 81 -11.45 -37.36 37.67
C TYR A 81 -12.01 -38.01 38.94
N GLY A 82 -13.33 -37.96 39.13
CA GLY A 82 -13.98 -38.33 40.38
C GLY A 82 -13.42 -37.53 41.57
N VAL A 83 -12.89 -38.25 42.58
CA VAL A 83 -12.26 -37.67 43.78
C VAL A 83 -10.76 -37.40 43.60
N MET A 84 -10.15 -37.93 42.53
CA MET A 84 -8.72 -37.82 42.28
C MET A 84 -8.38 -36.48 41.62
N VAL A 85 -7.41 -35.76 42.21
CA VAL A 85 -6.85 -34.52 41.64
C VAL A 85 -5.34 -34.68 41.50
N ARG A 86 -4.84 -34.55 40.27
CA ARG A 86 -3.41 -34.54 39.94
C ARG A 86 -3.01 -33.15 39.43
N LYS A 87 -1.84 -32.68 39.84
CA LYS A 87 -1.31 -31.35 39.49
C LYS A 87 0.14 -31.46 39.05
N TRP A 88 0.47 -30.78 37.96
CA TRP A 88 1.81 -30.65 37.41
C TRP A 88 2.12 -29.18 37.14
N ILE A 89 3.35 -28.78 37.40
CA ILE A 89 3.87 -27.46 37.05
C ILE A 89 5.11 -27.68 36.22
N PHE A 90 5.20 -27.04 35.06
CA PHE A 90 6.36 -27.17 34.20
C PHE A 90 6.72 -25.85 33.54
N SER A 91 8.01 -25.64 33.31
CA SER A 91 8.55 -24.46 32.66
C SER A 91 9.65 -24.87 31.69
N ILE A 92 9.70 -24.16 30.57
CA ILE A 92 10.57 -24.51 29.44
C ILE A 92 11.36 -23.27 29.07
N PHE A 93 12.65 -23.24 29.38
CA PHE A 93 13.49 -22.07 29.12
C PHE A 93 14.40 -22.31 27.90
N PRO A 94 14.12 -21.66 26.76
CA PRO A 94 14.97 -21.75 25.58
C PRO A 94 16.35 -21.14 25.91
N GLY A 95 17.40 -21.95 25.78
CA GLY A 95 18.79 -21.55 26.06
C GLY A 95 19.35 -22.07 27.39
N SER A 96 18.53 -22.55 28.32
CA SER A 96 19.02 -23.35 29.44
C SER A 96 19.05 -24.83 29.01
N HIS A 97 20.14 -25.54 29.31
CA HIS A 97 20.26 -26.99 29.06
C HIS A 97 19.36 -27.85 29.98
N SER A 98 18.25 -27.29 30.48
CA SER A 98 17.41 -27.88 31.53
C SER A 98 15.93 -27.57 31.32
N ILE A 99 15.09 -28.60 31.42
CA ILE A 99 13.63 -28.46 31.50
C ILE A 99 13.25 -28.73 32.95
N GLU A 100 12.51 -27.79 33.56
CA GLU A 100 12.06 -27.96 34.94
C GLU A 100 10.62 -28.45 34.94
N PHE A 101 10.44 -29.70 35.39
CA PHE A 101 9.14 -30.32 35.54
C PHE A 101 8.92 -30.70 37.01
N ARG A 102 7.98 -30.03 37.67
CA ARG A 102 7.62 -30.25 39.08
C ARG A 102 6.29 -30.98 39.15
N SER A 103 6.33 -32.20 39.70
CA SER A 103 5.16 -33.02 39.96
C SER A 103 5.18 -33.51 41.39
N ILE A 104 4.00 -33.63 41.98
CA ILE A 104 3.82 -34.33 43.28
C ILE A 104 4.04 -35.85 43.10
N HIS A 105 3.94 -36.35 41.86
CA HIS A 105 4.02 -37.77 41.52
C HIS A 105 5.23 -38.06 40.64
N LYS A 106 5.96 -39.15 40.96
CA LYS A 106 7.13 -39.59 40.20
C LYS A 106 6.73 -39.95 38.76
N PRO A 107 7.51 -39.54 37.73
CA PRO A 107 7.29 -39.99 36.36
C PRO A 107 7.41 -41.52 36.26
N ASP A 108 6.61 -42.11 35.37
CA ASP A 108 6.75 -43.52 35.03
C ASP A 108 8.01 -43.72 34.17
N GLN A 109 8.84 -44.69 34.55
CA GLN A 109 10.14 -44.91 33.89
C GLN A 109 10.02 -45.66 32.56
N GLN A 110 8.96 -46.46 32.37
CA GLN A 110 8.70 -47.21 31.15
C GLN A 110 7.20 -47.23 30.83
N PRO A 111 6.80 -47.08 29.56
CA PRO A 111 5.42 -47.24 29.14
C PRO A 111 4.93 -48.69 29.38
N ILE A 112 3.69 -48.85 29.84
CA ILE A 112 3.02 -50.15 29.96
C ILE A 112 2.74 -50.69 28.55
N ASN A 113 2.62 -52.02 28.38
CA ASN A 113 2.35 -52.65 27.07
C ASN A 113 1.18 -52.01 26.31
N SER A 114 0.10 -51.62 26.99
CA SER A 114 -1.03 -50.90 26.38
C SER A 114 -0.67 -49.51 25.84
N THR A 115 0.25 -48.82 26.49
CA THR A 115 0.80 -47.53 26.06
C THR A 115 1.75 -47.72 24.87
N LEU A 116 2.55 -48.79 24.88
CA LEU A 116 3.42 -49.18 23.76
C LEU A 116 2.59 -49.53 22.51
N GLU A 117 1.57 -50.38 22.65
CA GLU A 117 0.63 -50.71 21.57
C GLU A 117 -0.08 -49.45 21.03
N ALA A 118 -0.47 -48.51 21.91
CA ALA A 118 -1.08 -47.26 21.48
C ALA A 118 -0.11 -46.31 20.75
N LEU A 119 1.19 -46.39 21.04
CA LEU A 119 2.24 -45.61 20.36
C LEU A 119 2.71 -46.28 19.06
N GLU A 120 2.63 -47.61 18.96
CA GLU A 120 2.90 -48.39 17.73
C GLU A 120 1.87 -48.11 16.62
N LEU A 121 0.70 -47.55 16.96
CA LEU A 121 -0.29 -47.08 15.99
C LEU A 121 0.21 -45.92 15.12
N PHE A 122 1.20 -45.16 15.59
CA PHE A 122 1.81 -44.10 14.79
C PHE A 122 2.81 -44.68 13.80
N SER A 123 2.55 -44.50 12.50
CA SER A 123 3.51 -44.93 11.48
C SER A 123 4.81 -44.11 11.57
N THR A 124 5.94 -44.65 11.12
CA THR A 124 7.24 -43.93 11.03
C THR A 124 7.20 -42.62 10.23
N ASN A 125 6.13 -42.40 9.46
CA ASN A 125 5.88 -41.23 8.62
C ASN A 125 4.88 -40.22 9.23
N GLU A 126 4.22 -40.54 10.35
CA GLU A 126 3.31 -39.61 11.03
C GLU A 126 4.09 -38.72 11.99
N VAL A 127 3.94 -37.41 11.85
CA VAL A 127 4.59 -36.46 12.76
C VAL A 127 3.73 -36.32 14.01
N PHE A 128 4.08 -37.05 15.07
CA PHE A 128 3.41 -36.91 16.36
C PHE A 128 4.12 -35.83 17.18
N ALA A 129 3.35 -34.92 17.78
CA ALA A 129 3.91 -33.77 18.51
C ALA A 129 4.82 -34.17 19.69
N CYS A 130 4.70 -35.41 20.19
CA CYS A 130 5.51 -35.96 21.29
C CYS A 130 6.36 -37.20 20.90
N GLU A 131 6.64 -37.43 19.61
CA GLU A 131 7.21 -38.67 19.05
C GLU A 131 8.67 -38.98 19.43
N ASN A 132 9.56 -37.98 19.44
CA ASN A 132 11.01 -38.26 19.35
C ASN A 132 11.74 -38.29 20.70
N SER A 133 11.13 -37.81 21.79
CA SER A 133 11.64 -37.91 23.16
C SER A 133 10.55 -37.52 24.15
N THR A 134 9.86 -38.49 24.73
CA THR A 134 8.93 -38.22 25.84
C THR A 134 9.76 -37.81 27.05
N LEU A 135 9.74 -36.51 27.36
CA LEU A 135 10.48 -35.91 28.48
C LEU A 135 9.82 -36.23 29.82
N TYR A 136 8.50 -36.46 29.79
CA TYR A 136 7.72 -36.86 30.95
C TYR A 136 6.56 -37.74 30.50
N LEU A 137 6.35 -38.86 31.18
CA LEU A 137 5.24 -39.79 30.98
C LEU A 137 4.50 -39.98 32.31
N TYR A 138 3.18 -39.87 32.24
CA TYR A 138 2.25 -40.31 33.28
C TYR A 138 1.18 -41.18 32.62
N GLN A 139 0.94 -42.36 33.18
CA GLN A 139 -0.04 -43.32 32.66
C GLN A 139 -0.92 -43.87 33.79
N ASP A 140 -2.23 -43.82 33.55
CA ASP A 140 -3.32 -44.47 34.28
C ASP A 140 -4.02 -45.44 33.29
N PRO A 141 -4.78 -46.45 33.73
CA PRO A 141 -5.44 -47.41 32.83
C PRO A 141 -6.25 -46.77 31.69
N ASP A 142 -6.79 -45.58 31.94
CA ASP A 142 -7.65 -44.87 31.00
C ASP A 142 -7.10 -43.48 30.59
N PHE A 143 -5.92 -43.07 31.06
CA PHE A 143 -5.35 -41.75 30.76
C PHE A 143 -3.84 -41.75 30.59
N ILE A 144 -3.39 -41.21 29.47
CA ILE A 144 -1.96 -41.05 29.16
C ILE A 144 -1.68 -39.56 29.03
N LEU A 145 -0.62 -39.09 29.68
CA LEU A 145 -0.09 -37.74 29.55
C LEU A 145 1.40 -37.80 29.23
N MET A 146 1.77 -37.09 28.17
CA MET A 146 3.13 -36.99 27.67
C MET A 146 3.51 -35.52 27.51
N LEU A 147 4.71 -35.17 27.96
CA LEU A 147 5.37 -33.93 27.54
C LEU A 147 6.48 -34.31 26.57
N GLY A 148 6.39 -33.80 25.35
CA GLY A 148 7.35 -34.10 24.31
C GLY A 148 7.78 -32.85 23.55
N HIS A 149 8.85 -32.99 22.79
CA HIS A 149 9.28 -31.99 21.84
C HIS A 149 9.40 -32.61 20.45
N THR A 150 9.22 -31.77 19.43
CA THR A 150 9.41 -32.18 18.04
C THR A 150 10.20 -31.13 17.26
N VAL A 151 11.04 -31.63 16.36
CA VAL A 151 11.77 -30.84 15.35
C VAL A 151 11.01 -30.81 14.02
N ARG A 152 10.09 -31.75 13.83
CA ARG A 152 9.15 -31.80 12.70
C ARG A 152 7.88 -31.13 13.18
N TYR A 153 7.58 -29.93 12.68
CA TYR A 153 6.41 -29.16 13.10
C TYR A 153 5.13 -29.78 12.49
N PRO A 154 4.24 -30.38 13.30
CA PRO A 154 3.02 -30.98 12.77
C PRO A 154 2.01 -29.93 12.30
N LEU A 155 1.97 -28.77 12.97
CA LEU A 155 1.10 -27.63 12.65
C LEU A 155 1.89 -26.32 12.79
N THR A 156 1.90 -25.51 11.75
CA THR A 156 2.64 -24.24 11.65
C THR A 156 1.69 -23.08 11.39
N LEU A 157 1.97 -21.94 12.00
CA LEU A 157 1.26 -20.69 11.73
C LEU A 157 2.05 -19.89 10.69
N GLU A 158 1.54 -19.84 9.46
CA GLU A 158 2.17 -19.16 8.32
C GLU A 158 2.00 -17.64 8.40
N SER A 159 0.78 -17.20 8.67
CA SER A 159 0.49 -15.78 8.81
C SER A 159 -0.70 -15.55 9.73
N ARG A 160 -0.78 -14.31 10.24
CA ARG A 160 -1.87 -13.84 11.07
C ARG A 160 -2.18 -12.39 10.75
N SER A 161 -3.38 -11.97 11.09
CA SER A 161 -3.79 -10.56 11.05
C SER A 161 -4.74 -10.26 12.21
N THR A 162 -5.41 -9.11 12.16
CA THR A 162 -6.44 -8.72 13.12
C THR A 162 -7.69 -9.61 13.07
N SER A 163 -7.92 -10.32 11.96
CA SER A 163 -9.16 -11.11 11.75
C SER A 163 -8.95 -12.45 11.05
N MET A 164 -7.70 -12.87 10.88
CA MET A 164 -7.36 -14.11 10.17
C MET A 164 -6.16 -14.82 10.79
N LEU A 165 -6.20 -16.15 10.75
CA LEU A 165 -5.08 -17.05 11.01
C LEU A 165 -4.92 -18.02 9.83
N LEU A 166 -3.72 -18.10 9.27
CA LEU A 166 -3.36 -19.08 8.25
C LEU A 166 -2.45 -20.13 8.88
N VAL A 167 -2.93 -21.36 8.91
CA VAL A 167 -2.17 -22.50 9.44
C VAL A 167 -1.89 -23.50 8.31
N SER A 168 -0.76 -24.19 8.40
CA SER A 168 -0.34 -25.24 7.48
C SER A 168 0.16 -26.45 8.29
N TRP A 169 0.12 -27.64 7.70
CA TRP A 169 0.61 -28.87 8.33
C TRP A 169 1.33 -29.76 7.34
N LYS A 170 2.17 -30.63 7.87
CA LYS A 170 2.92 -31.59 7.05
C LYS A 170 2.09 -32.86 6.84
N GLU A 171 1.70 -33.11 5.60
CA GLU A 171 1.02 -34.34 5.22
C GLU A 171 1.98 -35.54 5.13
N LYS A 172 1.42 -36.73 5.29
CA LYS A 172 2.09 -38.01 5.08
C LYS A 172 2.42 -38.17 3.59
N MET A 173 3.60 -38.68 3.24
CA MET A 173 3.87 -39.10 1.85
C MET A 173 2.89 -40.23 1.48
N GLN A 174 1.94 -39.94 0.60
CA GLN A 174 0.95 -40.90 0.11
C GLN A 174 1.32 -41.41 -1.28
N SER A 175 0.90 -42.65 -1.58
CA SER A 175 1.01 -43.25 -2.92
C SER A 175 0.14 -42.48 -3.91
N PRO A 176 0.58 -42.24 -5.17
CA PRO A 176 -0.17 -41.48 -6.18
C PRO A 176 -1.52 -42.09 -6.61
N THR A 177 -1.91 -43.22 -6.03
CA THR A 177 -3.17 -43.96 -6.32
C THR A 177 -4.19 -43.87 -5.18
N ALA A 178 -3.86 -43.25 -4.04
CA ALA A 178 -4.78 -43.11 -2.91
C ALA A 178 -5.73 -41.89 -3.08
N PRO A 179 -6.99 -41.97 -2.61
CA PRO A 179 -7.89 -40.82 -2.61
C PRO A 179 -7.36 -39.68 -1.73
N VAL A 180 -7.56 -38.44 -2.17
CA VAL A 180 -7.10 -37.23 -1.45
C VAL A 180 -7.69 -37.21 -0.04
N PRO A 181 -6.86 -37.12 1.01
CA PRO A 181 -7.32 -37.12 2.40
C PRO A 181 -8.19 -35.89 2.71
N VAL A 182 -9.24 -36.07 3.52
CA VAL A 182 -10.06 -34.97 4.04
C VAL A 182 -9.65 -34.69 5.48
N HIS A 183 -9.04 -33.54 5.71
CA HIS A 183 -8.59 -33.10 7.03
C HIS A 183 -9.71 -32.35 7.75
N SER A 184 -9.88 -32.60 9.04
CA SER A 184 -10.82 -31.86 9.90
C SER A 184 -10.07 -30.74 10.61
N VAL A 185 -10.55 -29.50 10.45
CA VAL A 185 -9.94 -28.30 11.04
C VAL A 185 -10.92 -27.67 12.03
N SER A 186 -10.44 -27.40 13.23
CA SER A 186 -11.27 -26.86 14.31
C SER A 186 -10.61 -25.62 14.91
N LEU A 187 -11.39 -24.56 15.11
CA LEU A 187 -10.94 -23.36 15.81
C LEU A 187 -11.64 -23.25 17.16
N TYR A 188 -10.85 -23.03 18.19
CA TYR A 188 -11.35 -22.80 19.53
C TYR A 188 -11.00 -21.39 20.00
N HIS A 189 -11.94 -20.74 20.66
CA HIS A 189 -11.72 -19.47 21.33
C HIS A 189 -11.55 -19.67 22.83
N SER A 190 -10.53 -19.02 23.39
CA SER A 190 -10.31 -18.96 24.83
C SER A 190 -11.14 -17.81 25.42
N GLU A 191 -12.37 -18.11 25.84
CA GLU A 191 -13.26 -17.18 26.56
C GLU A 191 -13.67 -17.78 27.92
N MET A 192 -13.68 -16.96 28.98
CA MET A 192 -14.08 -17.37 30.34
C MET A 192 -13.39 -18.64 30.89
N LYS A 193 -12.09 -18.82 30.62
CA LYS A 193 -11.29 -19.97 31.11
C LYS A 193 -11.77 -21.34 30.59
N ALA A 194 -12.40 -21.39 29.42
CA ALA A 194 -12.65 -22.62 28.69
C ALA A 194 -12.44 -22.39 27.19
N TYR A 195 -12.03 -23.43 26.47
CA TYR A 195 -12.05 -23.39 25.01
C TYR A 195 -13.48 -23.65 24.53
N ALA A 196 -14.03 -22.73 23.74
CA ALA A 196 -15.30 -22.94 23.04
C ALA A 196 -15.03 -23.17 21.56
N ALA A 197 -15.64 -24.19 20.95
CA ALA A 197 -15.52 -24.43 19.52
C ALA A 197 -16.25 -23.32 18.76
N LEU A 198 -15.52 -22.58 17.92
CA LEU A 198 -16.07 -21.54 17.06
C LEU A 198 -16.45 -22.09 15.69
N SER A 199 -15.60 -22.94 15.12
CA SER A 199 -15.81 -23.53 13.81
C SER A 199 -15.19 -24.91 13.75
N VAL A 200 -15.88 -25.83 13.08
CA VAL A 200 -15.35 -27.14 12.68
C VAL A 200 -15.64 -27.26 11.19
N ASP A 201 -14.61 -27.43 10.39
CA ASP A 201 -14.69 -27.52 8.93
C ASP A 201 -13.81 -28.66 8.42
N SER A 202 -13.91 -28.96 7.14
CA SER A 202 -13.12 -29.98 6.47
C SER A 202 -12.44 -29.43 5.22
N THR A 203 -11.18 -29.79 4.99
CA THR A 203 -10.40 -29.34 3.83
C THR A 203 -9.57 -30.46 3.22
N HIS A 204 -9.37 -30.39 1.91
CA HIS A 204 -8.48 -31.27 1.15
C HIS A 204 -7.05 -30.70 1.02
N SER A 205 -6.83 -29.46 1.45
CA SER A 205 -5.54 -28.80 1.38
C SER A 205 -4.73 -29.00 2.66
N ASN A 206 -3.41 -28.94 2.55
CA ASN A 206 -2.46 -28.96 3.68
C ASN A 206 -2.39 -27.65 4.48
N HIS A 207 -3.29 -26.71 4.21
CA HIS A 207 -3.37 -25.42 4.86
C HIS A 207 -4.83 -24.99 4.98
N TYR A 208 -5.10 -24.12 5.96
CA TYR A 208 -6.43 -23.60 6.20
C TYR A 208 -6.40 -22.16 6.72
N ARG A 209 -7.34 -21.36 6.22
CA ARG A 209 -7.48 -19.94 6.55
C ARG A 209 -8.72 -19.71 7.41
N PHE A 210 -8.52 -19.51 8.71
CA PHE A 210 -9.57 -19.05 9.60
C PHE A 210 -9.80 -17.56 9.40
N THR A 211 -11.05 -17.14 9.22
CA THR A 211 -11.43 -15.74 8.99
C THR A 211 -12.50 -15.28 9.99
N ALA A 212 -12.91 -14.01 9.93
CA ALA A 212 -13.90 -13.42 10.82
C ALA A 212 -13.54 -13.50 12.32
N LEU A 213 -12.23 -13.44 12.63
CA LEU A 213 -11.74 -13.45 14.00
C LEU A 213 -11.77 -12.05 14.60
N LYS A 214 -11.93 -11.98 15.93
CA LYS A 214 -11.73 -10.75 16.70
C LYS A 214 -10.24 -10.47 16.87
N SER A 215 -9.83 -9.21 16.74
CA SER A 215 -8.45 -8.78 16.99
C SER A 215 -8.08 -8.93 18.46
N CYS A 216 -6.77 -8.91 18.77
CA CYS A 216 -6.26 -9.01 20.14
C CYS A 216 -6.83 -10.18 20.98
N SER A 217 -7.17 -11.30 20.34
CA SER A 217 -7.90 -12.41 20.97
C SER A 217 -7.12 -13.72 20.84
N SER A 218 -7.21 -14.56 21.87
CA SER A 218 -6.53 -15.85 21.90
C SER A 218 -7.38 -16.94 21.26
N TYR A 219 -6.75 -17.73 20.39
CA TYR A 219 -7.35 -18.86 19.70
C TYR A 219 -6.44 -20.08 19.76
N ALA A 220 -7.05 -21.26 19.71
CA ALA A 220 -6.36 -22.52 19.45
C ALA A 220 -6.87 -23.10 18.13
N ALA A 221 -5.99 -23.16 17.14
CA ALA A 221 -6.28 -23.81 15.86
C ALA A 221 -5.84 -25.27 15.96
N CYS A 222 -6.73 -26.20 15.63
CA CYS A 222 -6.50 -27.63 15.70
C CYS A 222 -6.75 -28.30 14.35
N VAL A 223 -5.96 -29.32 14.04
CA VAL A 223 -6.07 -30.11 12.81
C VAL A 223 -6.05 -31.59 13.18
N GLU A 224 -7.00 -32.33 12.63
CA GLU A 224 -7.11 -33.77 12.68
C GLU A 224 -6.92 -34.31 11.26
N MET A 225 -5.81 -35.03 11.05
CA MET A 225 -5.47 -35.52 9.70
C MET A 225 -6.28 -36.77 9.36
N ALA A 226 -6.72 -36.89 8.10
CA ALA A 226 -7.50 -38.03 7.64
C ALA A 226 -6.73 -39.35 7.87
N GLY A 227 -7.36 -40.32 8.54
CA GLY A 227 -6.75 -41.61 8.84
C GLY A 227 -5.65 -41.59 9.91
N SER A 228 -5.44 -40.46 10.60
CA SER A 228 -4.54 -40.37 11.75
C SER A 228 -5.30 -40.53 13.08
N HIS A 229 -4.62 -41.02 14.10
CA HIS A 229 -5.14 -41.10 15.47
C HIS A 229 -4.73 -39.89 16.33
N SER A 230 -4.40 -38.75 15.70
CA SER A 230 -3.89 -37.55 16.38
C SER A 230 -4.62 -36.26 16.00
N LEU A 231 -4.98 -35.49 17.02
CA LEU A 231 -5.41 -34.10 16.92
C LEU A 231 -4.26 -33.19 17.36
N THR A 232 -3.84 -32.26 16.51
CA THR A 232 -2.75 -31.31 16.81
C THR A 232 -3.26 -29.90 16.87
N CYS A 233 -2.98 -29.20 17.98
CA CYS A 233 -3.45 -27.86 18.25
C CYS A 233 -2.30 -26.87 18.50
N LEU A 234 -2.43 -25.67 17.93
CA LEU A 234 -1.54 -24.53 18.12
C LEU A 234 -2.32 -23.38 18.74
N SER A 235 -1.86 -22.91 19.90
CA SER A 235 -2.42 -21.71 20.55
C SER A 235 -1.69 -20.46 20.08
N THR A 236 -2.44 -19.39 19.77
CA THR A 236 -1.87 -18.11 19.32
C THR A 236 -2.81 -16.93 19.65
N ILE A 237 -2.33 -15.70 19.42
CA ILE A 237 -3.10 -14.45 19.54
C ILE A 237 -3.12 -13.71 18.20
N THR A 238 -4.29 -13.23 17.78
CA THR A 238 -4.45 -12.38 16.59
C THR A 238 -3.83 -11.00 16.80
N ASP A 239 -3.41 -10.33 15.71
CA ASP A 239 -2.78 -9.02 15.81
C ASP A 239 -3.73 -7.93 16.37
N PRO A 240 -3.19 -6.90 17.04
CA PRO A 240 -3.94 -5.72 17.48
C PRO A 240 -4.46 -4.87 16.32
N GLU A 241 -5.58 -4.19 16.54
CA GLU A 241 -6.05 -3.11 15.68
C GLU A 241 -5.09 -1.92 15.65
N VAL A 242 -5.08 -1.24 14.50
CA VAL A 242 -4.30 -0.02 14.31
C VAL A 242 -5.05 1.16 14.96
N PRO A 243 -4.37 2.00 15.77
CA PRO A 243 -4.98 3.21 16.33
C PRO A 243 -5.63 4.09 15.26
N ARG A 244 -6.82 4.63 15.58
CA ARG A 244 -7.58 5.54 14.71
C ARG A 244 -7.67 6.94 15.32
N HIS A 245 -7.89 7.94 14.47
CA HIS A 245 -7.99 9.36 14.83
C HIS A 245 -6.86 9.85 15.76
N PHE A 246 -5.63 9.38 15.49
CA PHE A 246 -4.46 9.81 16.23
C PHE A 246 -4.08 11.23 15.81
N GLN A 247 -4.19 12.19 16.72
CA GLN A 247 -4.01 13.61 16.42
C GLN A 247 -3.46 14.39 17.61
N VAL A 248 -2.89 15.57 17.33
CA VAL A 248 -2.49 16.54 18.36
C VAL A 248 -3.73 17.32 18.80
N THR A 249 -4.00 17.38 20.11
CA THR A 249 -5.19 18.04 20.66
C THR A 249 -4.88 19.33 21.41
N LEU A 250 -3.82 19.34 22.19
CA LEU A 250 -3.38 20.51 22.96
C LEU A 250 -1.88 20.68 22.78
N TRP A 251 -1.44 21.93 22.78
CA TRP A 251 -0.02 22.25 22.76
C TRP A 251 0.21 23.62 23.40
N ASN A 252 1.40 23.80 23.95
CA ASN A 252 1.87 25.09 24.45
C ASN A 252 3.39 25.21 24.22
N SER A 253 4.05 26.13 24.93
CA SER A 253 5.49 26.35 24.80
C SER A 253 6.37 25.25 25.37
N SER A 254 5.82 24.37 26.21
CA SER A 254 6.58 23.32 26.89
C SER A 254 5.98 21.92 26.78
N SER A 255 4.84 21.77 26.10
CA SER A 255 4.15 20.49 26.02
C SER A 255 3.33 20.33 24.76
N VAL A 256 3.19 19.07 24.34
CA VAL A 256 2.32 18.64 23.25
C VAL A 256 1.53 17.43 23.73
N THR A 257 0.22 17.49 23.55
CA THR A 257 -0.73 16.45 23.92
C THR A 257 -1.34 15.86 22.67
N VAL A 258 -1.37 14.53 22.64
CA VAL A 258 -1.94 13.72 21.56
C VAL A 258 -3.08 12.88 22.09
N SER A 259 -4.08 12.62 21.26
CA SER A 259 -5.19 11.71 21.58
C SER A 259 -5.48 10.76 20.44
N TRP A 260 -6.17 9.67 20.74
CA TRP A 260 -6.62 8.68 19.77
C TRP A 260 -7.93 8.03 20.23
N ASP A 261 -8.54 7.26 19.35
CA ASP A 261 -9.78 6.55 19.65
C ASP A 261 -9.55 5.20 20.33
N CYS A 262 -10.55 4.78 21.11
CA CYS A 262 -10.63 3.43 21.65
C CYS A 262 -10.78 2.40 20.51
N PRO A 263 -10.06 1.26 20.54
CA PRO A 263 -10.25 0.17 19.57
C PRO A 263 -11.68 -0.35 19.56
N ASP A 264 -12.20 -0.72 18.39
CA ASP A 264 -13.62 -1.06 18.20
C ASP A 264 -14.05 -2.24 19.09
N ASN A 265 -13.15 -3.22 19.24
CA ASN A 265 -13.38 -4.42 20.04
C ASN A 265 -13.06 -4.26 21.54
N ARG A 266 -12.54 -3.09 21.95
CA ARG A 266 -12.10 -2.78 23.33
C ARG A 266 -11.09 -3.78 23.92
N LYS A 267 -10.36 -4.53 23.08
CA LYS A 267 -9.33 -5.47 23.53
C LYS A 267 -7.95 -4.92 23.18
N PHE A 268 -7.17 -4.63 24.21
CA PHE A 268 -5.77 -4.27 24.14
C PHE A 268 -5.11 -4.54 25.50
N SER A 269 -3.79 -4.66 25.53
CA SER A 269 -3.04 -4.73 26.80
C SER A 269 -2.52 -3.37 27.23
N PHE A 270 -1.96 -2.61 26.29
CA PHE A 270 -1.52 -1.22 26.47
C PHE A 270 -1.26 -0.57 25.11
N PHE A 271 -1.11 0.75 25.09
CA PHE A 271 -0.58 1.48 23.94
C PHE A 271 0.90 1.77 24.15
N LEU A 272 1.70 1.63 23.10
CA LEU A 272 3.08 2.07 23.06
C LEU A 272 3.13 3.42 22.36
N VAL A 273 3.44 4.47 23.12
CA VAL A 273 3.62 5.83 22.61
C VAL A 273 5.12 6.08 22.50
N THR A 274 5.61 6.28 21.28
CA THR A 274 7.01 6.57 21.00
C THR A 274 7.16 8.05 20.66
N VAL A 275 7.98 8.77 21.41
CA VAL A 275 8.30 10.18 21.15
C VAL A 275 9.68 10.24 20.50
N LEU A 276 9.72 10.75 19.27
CA LEU A 276 10.92 10.98 18.48
C LEU A 276 11.23 12.48 18.53
N TYR A 277 12.32 12.84 19.18
CA TYR A 277 12.81 14.21 19.24
C TYR A 277 13.58 14.52 17.97
N LEU A 278 13.15 15.55 17.23
CA LEU A 278 13.70 15.88 15.92
C LEU A 278 14.55 17.15 15.98
N ASN A 279 15.60 17.20 15.17
CA ASN A 279 16.33 18.44 14.90
C ASN A 279 15.63 19.30 13.83
N GLY A 280 16.21 20.46 13.49
CA GLY A 280 15.67 21.36 12.45
C GLY A 280 15.54 20.73 11.05
N THR A 281 16.29 19.66 10.75
CA THR A 281 16.27 18.95 9.45
C THR A 281 15.48 17.63 9.48
N ASN A 282 14.65 17.40 10.50
CA ASN A 282 13.85 16.18 10.71
C ASN A 282 14.64 14.88 11.00
N HIS A 283 15.91 14.97 11.39
CA HIS A 283 16.63 13.81 11.91
C HIS A 283 16.26 13.54 13.36
N VAL A 284 16.11 12.25 13.70
CA VAL A 284 15.83 11.80 15.07
C VAL A 284 17.10 11.95 15.91
N LEU A 285 17.03 12.77 16.95
CA LEU A 285 18.09 12.96 17.94
C LEU A 285 17.97 11.96 19.08
N GLU A 286 16.73 11.73 19.52
CA GLU A 286 16.43 10.87 20.66
C GLU A 286 15.08 10.19 20.43
N GLU A 287 14.94 8.95 20.89
CA GLU A 287 13.70 8.19 20.89
C GLU A 287 13.38 7.74 22.33
N ARG A 288 12.16 8.01 22.79
CA ARG A 288 11.66 7.51 24.08
C ARG A 288 10.32 6.82 23.89
N SER A 289 10.19 5.63 24.44
CA SER A 289 8.95 4.85 24.37
C SER A 289 8.27 4.75 25.73
N PHE A 290 6.97 5.02 25.76
CA PHE A 290 6.15 5.06 26.94
C PHE A 290 5.04 4.01 26.83
N ARG A 291 4.92 3.17 27.86
CA ARG A 291 3.82 2.22 28.00
C ARG A 291 2.62 2.95 28.62
N HIS A 292 1.57 3.13 27.85
CA HIS A 292 0.33 3.79 28.27
C HIS A 292 -0.76 2.75 28.57
N THR A 293 -1.08 2.59 29.85
CA THR A 293 -2.09 1.64 30.35
C THR A 293 -3.38 2.31 30.82
N LEU A 294 -3.46 3.64 30.75
CA LEU A 294 -4.62 4.39 31.22
C LEU A 294 -5.73 4.37 30.15
N ASP A 295 -6.98 4.25 30.59
CA ASP A 295 -8.18 4.34 29.71
C ASP A 295 -8.45 5.78 29.22
N THR A 296 -7.64 6.75 29.67
CA THR A 296 -7.60 8.08 29.09
C THR A 296 -6.77 7.97 27.80
N PHE A 297 -7.40 7.86 26.63
CA PHE A 297 -6.75 7.75 25.30
C PHE A 297 -6.04 9.05 24.87
N VAL A 298 -5.22 9.58 25.77
CA VAL A 298 -4.55 10.88 25.73
C VAL A 298 -3.17 10.70 26.34
N PHE A 299 -2.16 11.25 25.69
CA PHE A 299 -0.79 11.29 26.17
C PHE A 299 -0.24 12.71 26.03
N SER A 300 0.43 13.22 27.06
CA SER A 300 1.05 14.55 27.03
C SER A 300 2.55 14.43 27.28
N GLN A 301 3.34 14.92 26.33
CA GLN A 301 4.76 15.11 26.52
C GLN A 301 5.00 16.52 27.05
N SER A 302 5.54 16.63 28.26
CA SER A 302 5.90 17.88 28.92
C SER A 302 7.41 18.13 28.88
N ASP A 303 7.83 19.28 29.41
CA ASP A 303 9.23 19.70 29.55
C ASP A 303 10.00 19.78 28.22
N LEU A 304 9.29 20.10 27.16
CA LEU A 304 9.87 20.35 25.84
C LEU A 304 10.40 21.79 25.78
N PRO A 305 11.56 22.04 25.16
CA PRO A 305 11.99 23.39 24.86
C PRO A 305 11.01 24.10 23.89
N PRO A 306 10.89 25.43 23.91
CA PRO A 306 10.13 26.18 22.91
C PRO A 306 10.69 25.95 21.50
N CYS A 307 9.83 26.02 20.47
CA CYS A 307 10.20 25.76 19.07
C CYS A 307 10.82 24.35 18.84
N SER A 308 10.42 23.33 19.60
CA SER A 308 10.89 21.96 19.41
C SER A 308 10.00 21.18 18.45
N ARG A 309 10.60 20.34 17.59
CA ARG A 309 9.87 19.37 16.77
C ARG A 309 9.92 18.00 17.44
N VAL A 310 8.75 17.40 17.59
CA VAL A 310 8.59 16.03 18.04
C VAL A 310 7.72 15.27 17.05
N LYS A 311 7.99 13.98 16.87
CA LYS A 311 7.10 13.08 16.14
C LYS A 311 6.63 12.01 17.10
N PHE A 312 5.32 11.82 17.17
CA PHE A 312 4.73 10.79 18.00
C PHE A 312 4.42 9.57 17.13
N GLY A 313 4.87 8.41 17.57
CA GLY A 313 4.47 7.10 17.09
C GLY A 313 3.49 6.46 18.08
N LEU A 314 2.43 5.85 17.56
CA LEU A 314 1.47 5.13 18.37
C LEU A 314 1.27 3.72 17.82
N GLN A 315 1.37 2.73 18.72
CA GLN A 315 1.05 1.32 18.45
C GLN A 315 0.11 0.78 19.52
N THR A 316 -0.86 -0.01 19.11
CA THR A 316 -1.64 -0.85 20.04
C THR A 316 -0.87 -2.14 20.28
N VAL A 317 -0.81 -2.58 21.54
CA VAL A 317 -0.10 -3.81 21.93
C VAL A 317 -1.05 -4.80 22.59
N CYS A 318 -0.95 -6.05 22.16
CA CYS A 318 -1.66 -7.18 22.72
C CYS A 318 -0.66 -8.18 23.27
N GLN A 319 -0.78 -8.48 24.57
CA GLN A 319 0.11 -9.37 25.28
C GLN A 319 -0.67 -10.57 25.84
N ALA A 320 -0.24 -11.77 25.50
CA ALA A 320 -0.72 -13.02 26.07
C ALA A 320 0.48 -13.81 26.62
N GLY A 321 0.71 -13.73 27.93
CA GLY A 321 1.91 -14.28 28.55
C GLY A 321 3.16 -13.51 28.12
N THR A 322 4.12 -14.21 27.52
CA THR A 322 5.37 -13.62 26.97
C THR A 322 5.24 -13.21 25.51
N GLU A 323 4.19 -13.64 24.80
CA GLU A 323 3.94 -13.21 23.43
C GLU A 323 3.31 -11.81 23.44
N ALA A 324 4.02 -10.84 22.85
CA ALA A 324 3.53 -9.49 22.63
C ALA A 324 3.43 -9.21 21.12
N ARG A 325 2.30 -8.68 20.68
CA ARG A 325 2.02 -8.31 19.29
C ARG A 325 1.77 -6.81 19.21
N HIS A 326 2.36 -6.18 18.19
CA HIS A 326 2.31 -4.74 17.98
C HIS A 326 1.56 -4.45 16.67
N SER A 327 0.75 -3.40 16.66
CA SER A 327 0.14 -2.91 15.43
C SER A 327 1.20 -2.22 14.56
N ARG A 328 0.85 -1.91 13.30
CA ARG A 328 1.62 -0.92 12.55
C ARG A 328 1.66 0.40 13.33
N MET A 329 2.79 1.09 13.28
CA MET A 329 2.97 2.38 13.94
C MET A 329 2.31 3.50 13.12
N VAL A 330 1.49 4.32 13.78
CA VAL A 330 0.94 5.55 13.20
C VAL A 330 1.78 6.73 13.68
N LEU A 331 2.25 7.56 12.75
CA LEU A 331 3.13 8.69 13.04
C LEU A 331 2.40 10.03 12.83
N ILE A 332 2.53 10.94 13.79
CA ILE A 332 2.06 12.33 13.66
C ILE A 332 3.15 13.31 14.10
N ASN A 333 3.20 14.48 13.45
CA ASN A 333 4.11 15.54 13.85
C ASN A 333 3.45 16.39 14.94
N GLY A 334 4.22 16.77 15.96
CA GLY A 334 3.83 17.72 16.99
C GLY A 334 4.95 18.73 17.21
N ASN A 335 4.61 20.00 17.41
CA ASN A 335 5.60 21.05 17.66
C ASN A 335 5.19 21.86 18.89
N THR A 336 6.15 22.30 19.70
CA THR A 336 5.86 23.26 20.79
C THR A 336 5.65 24.65 20.20
N VAL A 337 4.56 25.31 20.61
CA VAL A 337 4.05 26.59 20.04
C VAL A 337 3.76 26.55 18.53
N HIS A 338 2.74 25.79 18.12
CA HIS A 338 2.31 25.75 16.72
C HIS A 338 1.61 27.04 16.28
N SER A 339 2.25 27.79 15.37
CA SER A 339 1.59 28.80 14.54
C SER A 339 1.34 28.22 13.15
N GLU A 340 0.08 27.98 12.84
CA GLU A 340 -0.34 27.44 11.55
C GLU A 340 -0.59 28.56 10.54
N ILE A 341 -0.16 28.36 9.29
CA ILE A 341 -0.61 29.16 8.16
C ILE A 341 -2.03 28.67 7.83
N GLU A 342 -3.06 29.37 8.32
CA GLU A 342 -4.46 28.98 8.14
C GLU A 342 -4.83 29.03 6.66
N ASN A 343 -4.50 30.14 5.99
CA ASN A 343 -4.75 30.34 4.58
C ASN A 343 -3.53 30.98 3.90
N LEU A 344 -3.26 30.53 2.68
CA LEU A 344 -2.26 31.08 1.76
C LEU A 344 -2.93 31.24 0.39
N TRP A 345 -2.92 32.45 -0.16
CA TRP A 345 -3.55 32.74 -1.44
C TRP A 345 -2.80 33.82 -2.21
N GLN A 346 -3.11 33.92 -3.50
CA GLN A 346 -2.64 35.00 -4.36
C GLN A 346 -3.62 36.18 -4.29
N THR A 347 -3.11 37.38 -4.06
CA THR A 347 -3.90 38.62 -3.99
C THR A 347 -3.85 39.48 -5.24
N SER A 348 -2.80 39.35 -6.06
CA SER A 348 -2.67 40.06 -7.33
C SER A 348 -1.94 39.22 -8.39
N SER A 349 -2.32 39.41 -9.66
CA SER A 349 -1.72 38.85 -10.88
C SER A 349 -1.24 39.99 -11.77
N GLY A 350 0.04 40.35 -11.69
CA GLY A 350 0.69 41.22 -12.66
C GLY A 350 1.19 40.41 -13.87
N PRO A 351 1.60 41.06 -14.97
CA PRO A 351 2.13 40.38 -16.15
C PRO A 351 3.48 39.72 -15.90
N ASP A 352 4.28 40.22 -14.96
CA ASP A 352 5.61 39.72 -14.63
C ASP A 352 5.78 39.42 -13.13
N ASN A 353 4.69 39.49 -12.36
CA ASN A 353 4.72 39.34 -10.93
C ASN A 353 3.39 38.82 -10.37
N TYR A 354 3.42 38.25 -9.16
CA TYR A 354 2.21 37.97 -8.38
C TYR A 354 2.49 38.24 -6.91
N THR A 355 1.46 38.67 -6.16
CA THR A 355 1.56 38.85 -4.72
C THR A 355 0.90 37.70 -3.98
N LEU A 356 1.63 37.11 -3.05
CA LEU A 356 1.13 36.14 -2.08
C LEU A 356 0.76 36.85 -0.79
N SER A 357 -0.35 36.45 -0.19
CA SER A 357 -0.72 36.86 1.16
C SER A 357 -1.20 35.65 1.96
N TRP A 358 -0.92 35.65 3.27
CA TRP A 358 -1.29 34.56 4.14
C TRP A 358 -1.74 35.03 5.52
N VAL A 359 -2.53 34.20 6.20
CA VAL A 359 -3.00 34.45 7.56
C VAL A 359 -2.41 33.40 8.49
N VAL A 360 -1.94 33.88 9.63
CA VAL A 360 -1.37 33.04 10.68
C VAL A 360 -2.12 33.33 11.97
N ARG A 361 -2.55 32.26 12.65
CA ARG A 361 -3.28 32.35 13.92
C ARG A 361 -2.51 33.05 15.04
N ASN A 362 -1.18 32.88 15.08
CA ASN A 362 -0.33 33.55 16.06
C ASN A 362 1.02 33.95 15.44
N THR A 363 1.33 35.24 15.38
CA THR A 363 2.61 35.72 14.83
C THR A 363 3.70 35.87 15.88
N SER A 364 3.37 35.83 17.19
CA SER A 364 4.32 36.15 18.27
C SER A 364 5.51 35.20 18.38
N SER A 365 5.38 34.01 17.78
CA SER A 365 6.35 32.93 17.89
C SER A 365 7.05 32.63 16.57
N ILE A 366 6.70 33.36 15.51
CA ILE A 366 7.34 33.22 14.20
C ILE A 366 8.57 34.11 14.17
N SER A 367 9.74 33.51 13.96
CA SER A 367 10.99 34.23 13.77
C SER A 367 11.15 34.73 12.34
N VAL A 368 10.70 33.97 11.32
CA VAL A 368 10.78 34.36 9.91
C VAL A 368 9.86 33.50 9.02
N PHE A 369 9.42 34.04 7.89
CA PHE A 369 8.81 33.29 6.80
C PHE A 369 9.82 33.05 5.67
N ARG A 370 9.88 31.83 5.15
CA ARG A 370 10.62 31.50 3.92
C ARG A 370 9.64 31.32 2.78
N ILE A 371 9.84 32.05 1.68
CA ILE A 371 9.08 31.90 0.45
C ILE A 371 9.91 31.11 -0.54
N TYR A 372 9.34 30.02 -1.05
CA TYR A 372 9.90 29.20 -2.10
C TYR A 372 9.10 29.41 -3.39
N HIS A 373 9.80 29.52 -4.51
CA HIS A 373 9.23 29.60 -5.85
C HIS A 373 9.81 28.44 -6.68
N GLN A 374 8.93 27.63 -7.28
CA GLN A 374 9.31 26.41 -8.02
C GLN A 374 10.28 25.50 -7.24
N GLY A 375 10.06 25.38 -5.93
CA GLY A 375 10.87 24.54 -5.04
C GLY A 375 12.19 25.17 -4.55
N ALA A 376 12.65 26.27 -5.14
CA ALA A 376 13.84 26.99 -4.71
C ALA A 376 13.51 28.09 -3.70
N LEU A 377 14.39 28.32 -2.71
CA LEU A 377 14.21 29.41 -1.75
C LEU A 377 14.38 30.75 -2.49
N HIS A 378 13.30 31.53 -2.53
CA HIS A 378 13.26 32.82 -3.24
C HIS A 378 13.61 33.98 -2.30
N TYR A 379 12.93 34.07 -1.14
CA TYR A 379 13.10 35.20 -0.23
C TYR A 379 12.71 34.86 1.22
N THR A 380 13.13 35.70 2.17
CA THR A 380 12.74 35.60 3.58
C THR A 380 12.15 36.91 4.09
N THR A 381 11.05 36.85 4.84
CA THR A 381 10.34 38.05 5.30
C THR A 381 9.72 37.85 6.68
N LEU A 382 9.42 38.95 7.36
CA LEU A 382 8.59 38.98 8.57
C LEU A 382 7.14 39.37 8.28
N LEU A 383 6.87 39.85 7.07
CA LEU A 383 5.55 40.26 6.63
C LEU A 383 4.72 39.04 6.20
N THR A 384 3.41 39.15 6.28
CA THR A 384 2.47 38.10 5.81
C THR A 384 2.07 38.28 4.35
N SER A 385 2.82 39.09 3.59
CA SER A 385 2.62 39.34 2.18
C SER A 385 3.95 39.54 1.47
N HIS A 386 4.09 39.01 0.25
CA HIS A 386 5.29 39.15 -0.56
C HIS A 386 4.98 39.03 -2.04
N THR A 387 5.61 39.88 -2.86
CA THR A 387 5.48 39.87 -4.32
C THR A 387 6.69 39.18 -4.93
N VAL A 388 6.44 38.14 -5.72
CA VAL A 388 7.45 37.47 -6.55
C VAL A 388 7.41 38.14 -7.93
N ALA A 389 8.55 38.62 -8.42
CA ALA A 389 8.67 39.37 -9.66
C ALA A 389 9.64 38.70 -10.66
N SER A 390 9.77 39.30 -11.85
CA SER A 390 10.62 38.81 -12.95
C SER A 390 10.16 37.46 -13.51
N LEU A 391 8.84 37.30 -13.65
CA LEU A 391 8.18 36.10 -14.15
C LEU A 391 7.72 36.29 -15.60
N LEU A 392 7.41 35.18 -16.26
CA LEU A 392 6.80 35.20 -17.58
C LEU A 392 5.31 35.51 -17.44
N PRO A 393 4.70 36.26 -18.39
CA PRO A 393 3.27 36.48 -18.42
C PRO A 393 2.52 35.19 -18.70
N CYS A 394 1.26 35.14 -18.25
CA CYS A 394 0.33 34.03 -18.50
C CYS A 394 0.92 32.65 -18.19
N SER A 395 1.68 32.58 -17.10
CA SER A 395 2.40 31.38 -16.69
C SER A 395 1.97 30.96 -15.30
N GLN A 396 1.83 29.65 -15.11
CA GLN A 396 1.48 29.08 -13.81
C GLN A 396 2.73 28.64 -13.05
N TYR A 397 2.78 28.97 -11.75
CA TYR A 397 3.90 28.68 -10.88
C TYR A 397 3.45 27.98 -9.60
N SER A 398 4.39 27.27 -8.95
CA SER A 398 4.20 26.77 -7.59
C SER A 398 4.92 27.65 -6.59
N ALA A 399 4.21 28.04 -5.53
CA ALA A 399 4.79 28.82 -4.43
C ALA A 399 4.51 28.15 -3.09
N ARG A 400 5.54 28.08 -2.23
CA ARG A 400 5.43 27.49 -0.89
C ARG A 400 5.92 28.48 0.15
N VAL A 401 5.13 28.68 1.21
CA VAL A 401 5.50 29.52 2.35
C VAL A 401 5.69 28.64 3.57
N GLU A 402 6.84 28.80 4.23
CA GLU A 402 7.15 28.17 5.50
C GLU A 402 7.19 29.22 6.61
N ALA A 403 6.56 28.92 7.74
CA ALA A 403 6.67 29.70 8.97
C ALA A 403 7.68 29.04 9.91
N LEU A 404 8.68 29.80 10.36
CA LEU A 404 9.76 29.28 11.20
C LEU A 404 9.74 29.90 12.60
N CYS A 405 10.18 29.12 13.59
CA CYS A 405 10.34 29.50 15.00
C CYS A 405 11.80 29.34 15.40
N GLY A 406 12.37 30.28 16.18
CA GLY A 406 13.76 30.22 16.65
C GLY A 406 14.78 30.06 15.53
N ASP A 407 15.77 29.17 15.73
CA ASP A 407 16.87 28.85 14.81
C ASP A 407 16.42 27.98 13.62
N SER A 408 15.45 28.46 12.86
CA SER A 408 14.93 27.84 11.63
C SER A 408 14.09 26.56 11.81
N VAL A 409 13.32 26.44 12.89
CA VAL A 409 12.40 25.31 13.06
C VAL A 409 11.12 25.54 12.26
N VAL A 410 10.85 24.70 11.26
CA VAL A 410 9.64 24.82 10.43
C VAL A 410 8.40 24.40 11.21
N MET A 411 7.51 25.37 11.46
CA MET A 411 6.28 25.22 12.23
C MET A 411 5.09 24.84 11.37
N SER A 412 4.98 25.47 10.20
CA SER A 412 3.90 25.27 9.23
C SER A 412 4.45 25.51 7.83
N SER A 413 3.93 24.76 6.85
CA SER A 413 4.30 24.88 5.44
C SER A 413 3.05 24.71 4.61
N LYS A 414 2.76 25.69 3.74
CA LYS A 414 1.65 25.61 2.77
C LYS A 414 2.15 25.94 1.38
N THR A 415 1.63 25.19 0.41
CA THR A 415 1.90 25.39 -1.01
C THR A 415 0.62 25.85 -1.70
N VAL A 416 0.74 26.82 -2.59
CA VAL A 416 -0.34 27.32 -3.44
C VAL A 416 0.13 27.37 -4.89
N ARG A 417 -0.79 27.16 -5.82
CA ARG A 417 -0.55 27.39 -7.25
C ARG A 417 -0.87 28.86 -7.57
N THR A 418 0.05 29.54 -8.22
CA THR A 418 -0.06 30.97 -8.57
C THR A 418 -0.02 31.16 -10.08
N ARG A 419 -0.50 32.30 -10.56
CA ARG A 419 -0.54 32.66 -11.98
C ARG A 419 -0.16 34.13 -12.19
N THR A 420 0.53 34.41 -13.29
CA THR A 420 0.76 35.77 -13.80
C THR A 420 -0.32 36.14 -14.83
N GLY A 421 -0.66 37.42 -14.90
CA GLY A 421 -1.69 37.95 -15.79
C GLY A 421 -1.19 38.25 -17.22
N PRO A 422 -2.08 38.75 -18.10
CA PRO A 422 -1.74 39.16 -19.47
C PRO A 422 -0.87 40.42 -19.51
N ARG A 423 0.05 40.47 -20.49
CA ARG A 423 0.93 41.61 -20.76
C ARG A 423 0.24 42.67 -21.63
N GLY A 424 -0.74 42.25 -22.43
CA GLY A 424 -1.40 43.04 -23.46
C GLY A 424 -0.75 42.88 -24.84
N VAL A 425 -1.50 43.28 -25.86
CA VAL A 425 -1.10 43.18 -27.27
C VAL A 425 -0.23 44.38 -27.66
N SER A 426 0.83 44.13 -28.42
CA SER A 426 1.75 45.15 -28.92
C SER A 426 2.01 45.01 -30.42
N GLU A 427 2.46 46.07 -31.09
CA GLU A 427 2.78 46.10 -32.52
C GLU A 427 1.67 45.59 -33.47
N LEU A 428 0.40 45.86 -33.13
CA LEU A 428 -0.74 45.53 -33.99
C LEU A 428 -0.67 46.30 -35.32
N ARG A 429 -0.64 45.58 -36.43
CA ARG A 429 -0.52 46.11 -37.79
C ARG A 429 -1.41 45.36 -38.79
N TYR A 430 -1.95 46.08 -39.76
CA TYR A 430 -2.70 45.50 -40.89
C TYR A 430 -1.82 45.47 -42.15
N ARG A 431 -1.84 44.32 -42.83
CA ARG A 431 -1.12 44.06 -44.08
C ARG A 431 -2.12 43.99 -45.24
N PRO A 432 -2.14 44.98 -46.16
CA PRO A 432 -3.10 45.01 -47.27
C PRO A 432 -2.86 43.95 -48.34
N GLU A 433 -1.61 43.48 -48.52
CA GLU A 433 -1.22 42.58 -49.60
C GLU A 433 -1.92 41.22 -49.55
N ASP A 434 -2.23 40.74 -48.35
CA ASP A 434 -2.89 39.48 -48.05
C ASP A 434 -4.13 39.66 -47.13
N SER A 435 -4.56 40.90 -46.92
CA SER A 435 -5.67 41.29 -46.03
C SER A 435 -5.58 40.65 -44.63
N THR A 436 -4.40 40.74 -44.01
CA THR A 436 -4.11 40.07 -42.73
C THR A 436 -3.65 41.06 -41.65
N ALA A 437 -4.21 40.98 -40.45
CA ALA A 437 -3.73 41.69 -39.27
C ALA A 437 -2.79 40.81 -38.44
N LEU A 438 -1.71 41.39 -37.92
CA LEU A 438 -0.64 40.72 -37.18
C LEU A 438 -0.29 41.54 -35.93
N TRP A 439 0.04 40.89 -34.83
CA TRP A 439 0.50 41.55 -33.60
C TRP A 439 1.51 40.69 -32.82
N ILE A 440 2.09 41.27 -31.77
CA ILE A 440 2.94 40.59 -30.80
C ILE A 440 2.16 40.49 -29.48
N GLY A 441 1.89 39.27 -29.05
CA GLY A 441 1.35 38.95 -27.73
C GLY A 441 2.32 38.10 -26.90
N GLY A 442 1.88 37.71 -25.72
CA GLY A 442 2.56 36.76 -24.86
C GLY A 442 2.73 35.40 -25.55
N THR A 443 3.91 34.80 -25.36
CA THR A 443 4.25 33.47 -25.86
C THR A 443 4.17 32.49 -24.70
N GLY A 444 3.01 31.85 -24.50
CA GLY A 444 2.76 30.89 -23.43
C GLY A 444 1.54 30.01 -23.69
N GLN A 445 1.41 28.88 -22.98
CA GLN A 445 0.21 28.02 -23.04
C GLN A 445 -1.01 28.79 -22.50
N GLY A 446 -2.14 28.74 -23.21
CA GLY A 446 -3.41 29.33 -22.74
C GLY A 446 -3.57 30.84 -23.00
N VAL A 447 -2.69 31.45 -23.79
CA VAL A 447 -2.86 32.81 -24.29
C VAL A 447 -3.84 32.78 -25.48
N ALA A 448 -4.95 33.49 -25.34
CA ALA A 448 -5.90 33.71 -26.42
C ALA A 448 -6.02 35.21 -26.73
N PHE A 449 -6.43 35.52 -27.94
CA PHE A 449 -6.66 36.88 -28.39
C PHE A 449 -8.13 37.04 -28.78
N GLN A 450 -8.85 37.91 -28.10
CA GLN A 450 -10.18 38.31 -28.56
C GLN A 450 -10.02 39.53 -29.44
N TYR A 451 -10.70 39.55 -30.58
CA TYR A 451 -10.73 40.70 -31.45
C TYR A 451 -12.15 41.20 -31.68
N GLN A 452 -12.25 42.49 -31.97
CA GLN A 452 -13.46 43.14 -32.41
C GLN A 452 -13.15 44.03 -33.61
N LEU A 453 -13.73 43.69 -34.77
CA LEU A 453 -13.69 44.50 -35.98
C LEU A 453 -14.94 45.36 -36.05
N SER A 454 -14.77 46.66 -36.25
CA SER A 454 -15.84 47.63 -36.40
C SER A 454 -15.58 48.55 -37.59
N TYR A 455 -16.63 49.21 -38.07
CA TYR A 455 -16.47 50.37 -38.95
C TYR A 455 -15.95 51.58 -38.16
N ASP A 456 -15.37 52.57 -38.83
CA ASP A 456 -14.97 53.88 -38.26
C ASP A 456 -16.06 54.52 -37.36
N ASN A 457 -17.33 54.32 -37.71
CA ASN A 457 -18.47 54.79 -36.92
C ASN A 457 -18.75 54.03 -35.60
N GLY A 458 -17.93 53.03 -35.25
CA GLY A 458 -18.03 52.22 -34.04
C GLY A 458 -19.00 51.03 -34.12
N SER A 459 -19.64 50.78 -35.27
CA SER A 459 -20.53 49.63 -35.43
C SER A 459 -19.74 48.33 -35.60
N THR A 460 -19.95 47.39 -34.68
CA THR A 460 -19.28 46.08 -34.68
C THR A 460 -19.74 45.23 -35.86
N ILE A 461 -18.78 44.73 -36.62
CA ILE A 461 -18.97 43.89 -37.80
C ILE A 461 -18.77 42.42 -37.42
N GLN A 462 -17.64 42.15 -36.77
CA GLN A 462 -17.20 40.80 -36.46
C GLN A 462 -16.44 40.82 -35.14
N GLN A 463 -16.62 39.78 -34.34
CA GLN A 463 -15.85 39.55 -33.13
C GLN A 463 -15.54 38.06 -33.02
N GLY A 464 -14.43 37.71 -32.41
CA GLY A 464 -14.04 36.32 -32.27
C GLY A 464 -12.82 36.15 -31.40
N ARG A 465 -12.53 34.89 -31.09
CA ARG A 465 -11.39 34.46 -30.29
C ARG A 465 -10.41 33.73 -31.18
N LEU A 466 -9.13 34.03 -31.01
CA LEU A 466 -8.02 33.49 -31.78
C LEU A 466 -6.98 32.93 -30.83
N MET A 467 -6.29 31.88 -31.25
CA MET A 467 -5.13 31.36 -30.51
C MET A 467 -3.81 31.84 -31.13
N GLU A 468 -3.84 32.24 -32.40
CA GLU A 468 -2.71 32.79 -33.11
C GLU A 468 -2.72 34.32 -33.07
N ALA A 469 -1.54 34.93 -33.09
CA ALA A 469 -1.36 36.39 -33.18
C ALA A 469 -1.55 36.91 -34.63
N LEU A 470 -2.50 36.32 -35.35
CA LEU A 470 -2.78 36.56 -36.76
C LEU A 470 -4.29 36.45 -37.03
N LEU A 471 -4.84 37.43 -37.75
CA LEU A 471 -6.24 37.45 -38.18
C LEU A 471 -6.34 37.76 -39.67
N ARG A 472 -6.91 36.83 -40.45
CA ARG A 472 -7.24 37.10 -41.86
C ARG A 472 -8.63 37.72 -41.96
N LEU A 473 -8.74 38.78 -42.76
CA LEU A 473 -9.97 39.53 -42.97
C LEU A 473 -10.39 39.50 -44.45
N PRO A 474 -10.88 38.37 -44.97
CA PRO A 474 -11.33 38.28 -46.35
C PRO A 474 -12.65 39.04 -46.58
N GLY A 475 -12.84 39.57 -47.79
CA GLY A 475 -14.11 40.19 -48.21
C GLY A 475 -14.37 41.57 -47.61
N LEU A 476 -13.31 42.31 -47.24
CA LEU A 476 -13.43 43.71 -46.86
C LEU A 476 -13.83 44.57 -48.07
N ILE A 477 -14.65 45.59 -47.84
CA ILE A 477 -15.12 46.50 -48.88
C ILE A 477 -13.97 47.44 -49.22
N GLU A 478 -13.58 47.45 -50.50
CA GLU A 478 -12.51 48.32 -50.99
C GLU A 478 -12.80 49.79 -50.69
N GLY A 479 -11.86 50.46 -49.99
CA GLY A 479 -11.96 51.88 -49.64
C GLY A 479 -12.86 52.21 -48.45
N ALA A 480 -13.44 51.22 -47.77
CA ALA A 480 -14.12 51.42 -46.49
C ALA A 480 -13.11 51.41 -45.32
N ARG A 481 -13.36 52.23 -44.29
CA ARG A 481 -12.52 52.32 -43.08
C ARG A 481 -12.99 51.40 -41.97
N TYR A 482 -12.02 50.70 -41.39
CA TYR A 482 -12.21 49.73 -40.31
C TYR A 482 -11.34 50.06 -39.11
N ALA A 483 -11.80 49.66 -37.92
CA ALA A 483 -11.11 49.71 -36.65
C ALA A 483 -11.10 48.30 -36.04
N LEU A 484 -9.91 47.81 -35.68
CA LEU A 484 -9.70 46.48 -35.09
C LEU A 484 -9.11 46.64 -33.69
N ASP A 485 -9.89 46.23 -32.69
CA ASP A 485 -9.48 46.12 -31.30
C ASP A 485 -9.06 44.67 -31.00
N VAL A 486 -7.94 44.47 -30.29
CA VAL A 486 -7.44 43.15 -29.88
C VAL A 486 -7.04 43.15 -28.41
N TRP A 487 -7.60 42.23 -27.63
CA TRP A 487 -7.26 41.98 -26.22
C TRP A 487 -6.47 40.69 -26.10
N GLU A 488 -5.56 40.65 -25.13
CA GLU A 488 -4.93 39.40 -24.69
C GLU A 488 -5.71 38.83 -23.50
N GLU A 489 -5.96 37.52 -23.54
CA GLU A 489 -6.70 36.78 -22.51
C GLU A 489 -5.82 35.63 -22.00
N CYS A 490 -5.76 35.49 -20.67
CA CYS A 490 -5.06 34.39 -20.01
C CYS A 490 -6.00 33.72 -19.01
N ASP A 491 -6.43 32.49 -19.33
CA ASP A 491 -7.35 31.69 -18.50
C ASP A 491 -8.61 32.46 -18.00
N GLY A 492 -9.18 33.33 -18.85
CA GLY A 492 -10.38 34.12 -18.56
C GLY A 492 -10.12 35.52 -17.95
N GLU A 493 -8.86 35.90 -17.72
CA GLU A 493 -8.47 37.25 -17.27
C GLU A 493 -7.95 38.07 -18.47
N TRP A 494 -8.54 39.26 -18.70
CA TRP A 494 -8.30 40.09 -19.89
C TRP A 494 -7.27 41.20 -19.63
N SER A 495 -6.53 41.58 -20.66
CA SER A 495 -5.73 42.81 -20.63
C SER A 495 -6.65 44.00 -20.41
N ALA A 496 -6.25 44.93 -19.53
CA ALA A 496 -7.08 46.06 -19.14
C ALA A 496 -7.47 46.96 -20.32
N ASP A 497 -6.54 47.16 -21.28
CA ASP A 497 -6.73 47.98 -22.48
C ASP A 497 -6.51 47.14 -23.77
N PRO A 498 -7.33 47.31 -24.82
CA PRO A 498 -7.09 46.71 -26.14
C PRO A 498 -6.00 47.43 -26.94
N ALA A 499 -5.34 46.69 -27.82
CA ALA A 499 -4.58 47.29 -28.92
C ALA A 499 -5.53 47.62 -30.08
N LEU A 500 -5.45 48.85 -30.61
CA LEU A 500 -6.31 49.35 -31.69
C LEU A 500 -5.48 49.65 -32.95
N VAL A 501 -5.97 49.23 -34.12
CA VAL A 501 -5.48 49.66 -35.43
C VAL A 501 -6.62 50.06 -36.36
N CYS A 502 -6.49 51.18 -37.06
CA CYS A 502 -7.44 51.62 -38.08
C CYS A 502 -6.82 51.49 -39.48
N PHE A 503 -7.58 51.00 -40.46
CA PHE A 503 -7.09 50.74 -41.82
C PHE A 503 -8.21 50.80 -42.87
N ASP A 504 -7.83 50.92 -44.15
CA ASP A 504 -8.73 50.88 -45.30
C ASP A 504 -8.78 49.44 -45.87
N GLY A 505 -9.99 48.94 -46.18
CA GLY A 505 -10.21 47.59 -46.72
C GLY A 505 -9.76 47.43 -48.17
N VAL A 506 -9.34 46.21 -48.54
CA VAL A 506 -8.92 45.81 -49.90
C VAL A 506 -9.59 44.47 -50.25
N ASP A 507 -10.15 44.34 -51.45
CA ASP A 507 -10.84 43.11 -51.90
C ASP A 507 -9.84 42.11 -52.50
N VAL A 508 -9.72 40.93 -51.88
CA VAL A 508 -8.91 39.80 -52.39
C VAL A 508 -9.84 38.62 -52.64
N SER A 509 -10.24 38.42 -53.89
CA SER A 509 -11.12 37.31 -54.31
C SER A 509 -10.37 35.97 -54.35
N VAL A 510 -10.76 35.01 -53.52
CA VAL A 510 -10.20 33.64 -53.50
C VAL A 510 -11.03 32.71 -54.39
N ASN A 511 -10.46 32.21 -55.49
CA ASN A 511 -11.02 31.10 -56.26
C ASN A 511 -10.86 29.78 -55.49
N ALA A 512 -11.91 29.29 -54.84
CA ALA A 512 -11.97 27.95 -54.28
C ALA A 512 -13.10 27.16 -54.92
N HIS A 513 -12.75 26.16 -55.74
CA HIS A 513 -13.65 25.11 -56.17
C HIS A 513 -14.15 24.33 -54.95
N VAL A 514 -15.45 24.38 -54.70
CA VAL A 514 -16.15 23.50 -53.76
C VAL A 514 -16.74 22.34 -54.56
N LEU A 515 -16.32 21.11 -54.25
CA LEU A 515 -17.14 19.92 -54.44
C LEU A 515 -17.71 19.52 -53.07
N PRO A 516 -19.01 19.20 -52.97
CA PRO A 516 -19.63 18.80 -51.72
C PRO A 516 -19.41 17.31 -51.50
N VAL A 517 -18.90 16.95 -50.32
CA VAL A 517 -18.96 15.56 -49.85
C VAL A 517 -19.58 15.58 -48.46
N ALA A 518 -20.88 15.30 -48.42
CA ALA A 518 -21.45 14.60 -47.29
C ALA A 518 -21.04 13.14 -47.43
N SER A 519 -20.05 12.72 -46.65
CA SER A 519 -19.77 11.30 -46.43
C SER A 519 -19.46 11.12 -44.96
N THR A 520 -20.25 10.27 -44.32
CA THR A 520 -19.87 9.43 -43.18
C THR A 520 -18.35 9.27 -43.09
N LEU A 521 -17.71 10.02 -42.19
CA LEU A 521 -16.28 9.93 -41.94
C LEU A 521 -16.01 8.65 -41.15
N LYS A 522 -15.42 7.67 -41.84
CA LYS A 522 -14.36 6.86 -41.24
C LYS A 522 -13.24 7.82 -40.79
N PRO A 523 -12.51 7.53 -39.70
CA PRO A 523 -11.44 8.40 -39.22
C PRO A 523 -10.46 8.68 -40.36
N ASN A 524 -10.26 9.96 -40.64
CA ASN A 524 -9.40 10.46 -41.71
C ASN A 524 -7.94 10.10 -41.35
N GLU A 525 -7.17 9.52 -42.29
CA GLU A 525 -5.75 9.17 -42.07
C GLU A 525 -4.87 10.39 -41.70
N ASP A 526 -5.36 11.61 -41.92
CA ASP A 526 -4.68 12.88 -41.59
C ASP A 526 -4.87 13.35 -40.13
N GLN A 527 -5.63 12.63 -39.30
CA GLN A 527 -5.89 12.97 -37.89
C GLN A 527 -5.24 12.01 -36.88
N VAL A 528 -4.38 11.09 -37.35
CA VAL A 528 -3.69 10.11 -36.50
C VAL A 528 -2.19 10.40 -36.47
N LEU A 529 -1.60 10.28 -35.29
CA LEU A 529 -0.15 10.30 -35.10
C LEU A 529 0.41 8.90 -35.28
N ALA A 530 1.65 8.82 -35.74
CA ALA A 530 2.36 7.56 -35.86
C ALA A 530 3.65 7.59 -35.05
N PHE A 531 3.92 6.49 -34.35
CA PHE A 531 5.24 6.22 -33.80
C PHE A 531 5.76 4.86 -34.26
N VAL A 532 7.08 4.73 -34.31
CA VAL A 532 7.78 3.53 -34.76
C VAL A 532 8.63 2.99 -33.62
N VAL A 533 8.45 1.72 -33.32
CA VAL A 533 9.25 0.98 -32.34
C VAL A 533 10.21 0.00 -33.05
N PRO A 534 11.39 -0.29 -32.47
CA PRO A 534 12.46 -1.03 -33.13
C PRO A 534 12.29 -2.56 -33.12
N TRP A 535 11.15 -3.08 -32.64
CA TRP A 535 10.81 -4.50 -32.56
C TRP A 535 9.50 -4.83 -33.27
N LEU A 536 9.28 -6.11 -33.56
CA LEU A 536 8.04 -6.66 -34.12
C LEU A 536 7.01 -6.96 -33.02
N MET A 537 5.75 -6.57 -33.23
CA MET A 537 4.64 -6.97 -32.36
C MET A 537 3.91 -8.19 -32.93
N VAL A 538 4.20 -9.38 -32.39
CA VAL A 538 3.70 -10.67 -32.89
C VAL A 538 2.51 -11.21 -32.06
N LEU A 539 1.80 -10.34 -31.34
CA LEU A 539 0.70 -10.73 -30.45
C LEU A 539 -0.64 -10.79 -31.20
N ASP A 540 -1.44 -11.82 -30.96
CA ASP A 540 -2.78 -11.94 -31.54
C ASP A 540 -3.74 -10.90 -30.91
N PRO A 541 -4.39 -10.02 -31.71
CA PRO A 541 -5.28 -8.97 -31.23
C PRO A 541 -6.44 -9.43 -30.34
N LYS A 542 -6.78 -10.73 -30.36
CA LYS A 542 -7.88 -11.32 -29.58
C LYS A 542 -7.47 -11.87 -28.22
N THR A 543 -6.19 -11.76 -27.87
CA THR A 543 -5.64 -12.36 -26.65
C THR A 543 -5.60 -11.36 -25.49
N GLU A 544 -5.72 -11.84 -24.26
CA GLU A 544 -5.62 -11.02 -23.05
C GLU A 544 -4.28 -10.25 -22.93
N PRO A 545 -3.12 -10.83 -23.30
CA PRO A 545 -1.86 -10.10 -23.39
C PRO A 545 -1.88 -8.90 -24.34
N TRP A 546 -2.65 -8.96 -25.44
CA TRP A 546 -2.79 -7.83 -26.36
C TRP A 546 -3.59 -6.68 -25.75
N ALA A 547 -4.64 -6.98 -24.97
CA ALA A 547 -5.43 -5.96 -24.29
C ALA A 547 -4.61 -5.23 -23.22
N GLU A 548 -3.80 -5.96 -22.46
CA GLU A 548 -2.90 -5.36 -21.45
C GLU A 548 -1.78 -4.55 -22.11
N LEU A 549 -1.22 -5.04 -23.22
CA LEU A 549 -0.27 -4.27 -24.03
C LEU A 549 -0.89 -2.95 -24.53
N LYS A 550 -2.08 -3.00 -25.14
CA LYS A 550 -2.78 -1.80 -25.61
C LYS A 550 -2.93 -0.77 -24.48
N ARG A 551 -3.35 -1.22 -23.30
CA ARG A 551 -3.49 -0.37 -22.10
C ARG A 551 -2.17 0.26 -21.65
N ILE A 552 -1.06 -0.47 -21.72
CA ILE A 552 0.26 0.03 -21.36
C ILE A 552 0.71 1.14 -22.33
N TYR A 553 0.57 0.91 -23.63
CA TYR A 553 0.94 1.91 -24.65
C TYR A 553 0.06 3.17 -24.57
N GLU A 554 -1.26 3.02 -24.40
CA GLU A 554 -2.17 4.16 -24.21
C GLU A 554 -1.76 5.00 -22.99
N LYS A 555 -1.51 4.35 -21.85
CA LYS A 555 -1.07 5.04 -20.63
C LYS A 555 0.27 5.75 -20.79
N LEU A 556 1.22 5.14 -21.50
CA LEU A 556 2.54 5.74 -21.75
C LEU A 556 2.45 6.94 -22.69
N LEU A 557 1.62 6.86 -23.74
CA LEU A 557 1.34 7.98 -24.63
C LEU A 557 0.58 9.10 -23.90
N GLU A 558 -0.35 8.76 -23.01
CA GLU A 558 -1.01 9.72 -22.13
C GLU A 558 -0.05 10.39 -21.15
N GLU A 559 0.96 9.67 -20.63
CA GLU A 559 2.01 10.26 -19.80
C GLU A 559 2.90 11.22 -20.61
N LEU A 560 3.21 10.91 -21.88
CA LEU A 560 3.91 11.84 -22.78
C LEU A 560 3.09 13.10 -23.08
N LEU A 561 1.75 12.97 -23.09
CA LEU A 561 0.81 14.08 -23.30
C LEU A 561 0.25 14.62 -21.97
N LYS A 562 0.84 14.27 -20.83
CA LYS A 562 0.31 14.67 -19.52
C LYS A 562 0.46 16.16 -19.23
N GLU A 563 1.49 16.75 -19.81
CA GLU A 563 1.75 18.20 -19.79
C GLU A 563 1.19 18.90 -21.04
N TYR A 564 0.47 18.16 -21.89
CA TYR A 564 -0.27 18.75 -23.01
C TYR A 564 -1.40 19.63 -22.44
N PRO A 565 -1.70 20.80 -23.04
CA PRO A 565 -2.63 21.79 -22.47
C PRO A 565 -4.04 21.25 -22.20
N ILE A 566 -4.46 20.26 -22.98
CA ILE A 566 -5.78 19.65 -22.91
C ILE A 566 -5.62 18.26 -22.29
N LYS A 567 -6.51 17.91 -21.35
CA LYS A 567 -6.53 16.57 -20.78
C LYS A 567 -6.79 15.57 -21.91
N THR A 568 -5.76 14.84 -22.31
CA THR A 568 -5.82 13.98 -23.49
C THR A 568 -6.07 12.54 -23.09
N ARG A 569 -7.05 11.91 -23.73
CA ARG A 569 -7.18 10.44 -23.77
C ARG A 569 -6.59 9.97 -25.10
N VAL A 570 -5.81 8.90 -25.08
CA VAL A 570 -5.24 8.32 -26.29
C VAL A 570 -5.94 7.00 -26.63
N GLU A 571 -6.20 6.77 -27.91
CA GLU A 571 -6.65 5.47 -28.41
C GLU A 571 -5.73 4.98 -29.53
N LEU A 572 -5.28 3.74 -29.42
CA LEU A 572 -4.50 3.09 -30.49
C LEU A 572 -5.42 2.64 -31.63
N VAL A 573 -5.07 3.04 -32.85
CA VAL A 573 -5.89 2.87 -34.07
C VAL A 573 -5.43 1.66 -34.88
N ALA A 574 -4.13 1.55 -35.17
CA ALA A 574 -3.60 0.43 -35.94
C ALA A 574 -2.14 0.11 -35.61
N PHE A 575 -1.76 -1.14 -35.89
CA PHE A 575 -0.40 -1.65 -35.80
C PHE A 575 -0.03 -2.20 -37.16
N LYS A 576 1.09 -1.75 -37.72
CA LYS A 576 1.56 -2.12 -39.05
C LYS A 576 3.04 -2.44 -39.01
N GLU A 577 3.40 -3.66 -39.41
CA GLU A 577 4.80 -4.04 -39.63
C GLU A 577 5.36 -3.25 -40.83
N LEU A 578 6.54 -2.68 -40.67
CA LEU A 578 7.21 -1.97 -41.76
C LEU A 578 7.93 -2.99 -42.64
N GLU A 579 7.55 -3.08 -43.93
CA GLU A 579 8.10 -4.07 -44.85
C GLU A 579 9.63 -3.98 -44.95
N GLY A 580 10.32 -5.06 -44.57
CA GLY A 580 11.77 -5.19 -44.69
C GLY A 580 12.59 -4.70 -43.49
N GLU A 581 11.96 -4.15 -42.45
CA GLU A 581 12.62 -3.79 -41.19
C GLU A 581 11.94 -4.52 -40.02
N SER A 582 12.68 -4.97 -39.00
CA SER A 582 12.11 -5.58 -37.78
C SER A 582 11.42 -4.56 -36.87
N LYS A 583 10.63 -3.65 -37.44
CA LYS A 583 10.02 -2.48 -36.77
C LYS A 583 8.50 -2.47 -36.94
N THR A 584 7.82 -1.94 -35.93
CA THR A 584 6.36 -1.79 -35.95
C THR A 584 5.99 -0.32 -35.92
N GLN A 585 5.17 0.11 -36.88
CA GLN A 585 4.50 1.42 -36.87
C GLN A 585 3.16 1.29 -36.15
N ILE A 586 2.93 2.16 -35.17
CA ILE A 586 1.72 2.18 -34.37
C ILE A 586 1.07 3.55 -34.55
N THR A 587 -0.19 3.56 -34.94
CA THR A 587 -0.97 4.79 -35.12
C THR A 587 -1.92 4.99 -33.95
N PHE A 588 -2.03 6.22 -33.48
CA PHE A 588 -2.89 6.59 -32.37
C PHE A 588 -3.61 7.91 -32.62
N GLN A 589 -4.73 8.10 -31.92
CA GLN A 589 -5.51 9.33 -31.95
C GLN A 589 -5.67 9.87 -30.53
N GLY A 590 -5.41 11.17 -30.36
CA GLY A 590 -5.72 11.86 -29.11
C GLY A 590 -7.13 12.45 -29.14
N PHE A 591 -7.80 12.40 -28.01
CA PHE A 591 -9.12 12.98 -27.79
C PHE A 591 -9.10 13.91 -26.59
N ASP A 592 -9.90 14.97 -26.67
CA ASP A 592 -10.15 15.86 -25.53
C ASP A 592 -11.01 15.14 -24.47
N ALA A 593 -10.40 14.74 -23.37
CA ALA A 593 -11.05 14.06 -22.25
C ALA A 593 -11.63 15.02 -21.20
N SER A 594 -11.67 16.33 -21.48
CA SER A 594 -12.29 17.33 -20.62
C SER A 594 -13.80 17.50 -20.86
N ILE A 595 -14.31 17.01 -21.99
CA ILE A 595 -15.72 17.11 -22.39
C ILE A 595 -16.39 15.73 -22.21
N THR A 596 -17.48 15.68 -21.46
CA THR A 596 -18.07 14.40 -20.99
C THR A 596 -19.05 13.73 -21.97
N ASP A 597 -19.33 14.33 -23.13
CA ASP A 597 -20.32 13.82 -24.10
C ASP A 597 -19.92 13.97 -25.59
N ALA A 598 -18.67 14.37 -25.89
CA ALA A 598 -18.16 14.42 -27.27
C ALA A 598 -16.66 14.15 -27.33
N ASP A 599 -16.27 12.99 -27.87
CA ASP A 599 -14.88 12.63 -28.14
C ASP A 599 -14.36 13.46 -29.34
N LEU A 600 -13.93 14.71 -29.08
CA LEU A 600 -13.38 15.58 -30.11
C LEU A 600 -11.91 15.21 -30.39
N PRO A 601 -11.54 14.82 -31.63
CA PRO A 601 -10.15 14.47 -31.94
C PRO A 601 -9.26 15.71 -31.91
N LEU A 602 -8.08 15.56 -31.30
CA LEU A 602 -7.08 16.62 -31.18
C LEU A 602 -6.25 16.72 -32.47
N PRO A 603 -5.76 17.94 -32.82
CA PRO A 603 -4.91 18.13 -33.99
C PRO A 603 -3.53 17.45 -33.81
N PRO A 604 -3.09 16.56 -34.71
CA PRO A 604 -1.81 15.85 -34.62
C PRO A 604 -0.59 16.76 -34.53
N GLY A 605 -0.62 17.91 -35.23
CA GLY A 605 0.52 18.82 -35.30
C GLY A 605 0.90 19.41 -33.94
N GLU A 606 -0.08 19.89 -33.16
CA GLU A 606 0.18 20.47 -31.84
C GLU A 606 0.68 19.42 -30.83
N GLN A 607 0.15 18.21 -30.93
CA GLN A 607 0.60 17.08 -30.11
C GLN A 607 2.03 16.69 -30.46
N LEU A 608 2.40 16.72 -31.74
CA LEU A 608 3.76 16.45 -32.19
C LEU A 608 4.75 17.53 -31.73
N ASP A 609 4.37 18.81 -31.85
CA ASP A 609 5.19 19.94 -31.39
C ASP A 609 5.43 19.88 -29.88
N HIS A 610 4.42 19.49 -29.10
CA HIS A 610 4.57 19.23 -27.68
C HIS A 610 5.58 18.12 -27.40
N ILE A 611 5.46 16.97 -28.07
CA ILE A 611 6.38 15.83 -27.89
C ILE A 611 7.81 16.21 -28.30
N GLN A 612 8.00 16.99 -29.37
CA GLN A 612 9.32 17.51 -29.77
C GLN A 612 9.91 18.47 -28.72
N SER A 613 9.08 19.30 -28.09
CA SER A 613 9.53 20.28 -27.09
C SER A 613 10.07 19.65 -25.81
N LEU A 614 9.61 18.45 -25.45
CA LEU A 614 10.03 17.73 -24.24
C LEU A 614 11.47 17.19 -24.31
N GLN A 615 12.07 17.11 -25.52
CA GLN A 615 13.35 16.44 -25.78
C GLN A 615 13.52 15.11 -25.01
N PRO A 616 12.59 14.15 -25.16
CA PRO A 616 12.65 12.91 -24.39
C PRO A 616 13.90 12.09 -24.77
N PRO A 617 14.60 11.46 -23.80
CA PRO A 617 15.66 10.52 -24.12
C PRO A 617 15.10 9.35 -24.94
N ASN A 618 15.86 8.89 -25.93
CA ASN A 618 15.49 7.80 -26.86
C ASN A 618 14.28 8.08 -27.77
N ILE A 619 13.86 9.34 -27.94
CA ILE A 619 12.81 9.70 -28.91
C ILE A 619 13.38 10.66 -29.95
N THR A 620 13.25 10.31 -31.23
CA THR A 620 13.60 11.18 -32.35
C THR A 620 12.38 11.41 -33.25
N VAL A 621 12.07 12.67 -33.57
CA VAL A 621 10.95 12.98 -34.46
C VAL A 621 11.48 13.33 -35.84
N LYS A 622 11.04 12.61 -36.88
CA LYS A 622 11.43 12.84 -38.28
C LYS A 622 10.20 12.75 -39.18
N ASP A 623 10.02 13.74 -40.05
CA ASP A 623 8.94 13.78 -41.05
C ASP A 623 7.52 13.56 -40.47
N GLY A 624 7.25 14.08 -39.27
CA GLY A 624 5.94 13.92 -38.62
C GLY A 624 5.75 12.60 -37.87
N ILE A 625 6.75 11.72 -37.86
CA ILE A 625 6.73 10.40 -37.23
C ILE A 625 7.66 10.39 -36.01
N ILE A 626 7.18 9.81 -34.92
CA ILE A 626 7.93 9.66 -33.67
C ILE A 626 8.69 8.33 -33.72
N TYR A 627 10.01 8.35 -33.69
CA TYR A 627 10.84 7.16 -33.60
C TYR A 627 11.28 6.96 -32.17
N TRP A 628 11.05 5.76 -31.65
CA TRP A 628 11.53 5.37 -30.34
C TRP A 628 12.79 4.51 -30.53
N ASP A 629 13.93 4.99 -30.06
CA ASP A 629 15.25 4.37 -30.22
C ASP A 629 15.62 3.55 -28.97
N ASP A 630 14.66 2.81 -28.42
CA ASP A 630 14.87 1.99 -27.22
C ASP A 630 15.59 0.67 -27.52
N PRO A 631 16.36 0.14 -26.55
CA PRO A 631 16.88 -1.21 -26.65
C PRO A 631 15.74 -2.22 -26.73
N ASP A 632 15.92 -3.27 -27.53
CA ASP A 632 15.00 -4.41 -27.58
C ASP A 632 15.41 -5.43 -26.50
N GLU A 633 14.85 -5.30 -25.30
CA GLU A 633 15.18 -6.21 -24.19
C GLU A 633 14.65 -7.63 -24.40
N CYS A 634 13.61 -7.80 -25.22
CA CYS A 634 13.07 -9.11 -25.55
C CYS A 634 13.85 -9.87 -26.64
N ALA A 635 14.68 -9.20 -27.44
CA ALA A 635 15.53 -9.84 -28.43
C ALA A 635 16.65 -10.70 -27.81
N THR A 636 17.02 -10.45 -26.55
CA THR A 636 18.05 -11.23 -25.86
C THR A 636 17.60 -11.63 -24.45
N PRO A 637 17.62 -12.94 -24.09
CA PRO A 637 17.20 -13.41 -22.77
C PRO A 637 17.95 -12.78 -21.59
N ASP A 638 19.17 -12.27 -21.79
CA ASP A 638 19.97 -11.65 -20.74
C ASP A 638 19.56 -10.19 -20.44
N LEU A 639 18.81 -9.54 -21.33
CA LEU A 639 18.31 -8.17 -21.15
C LEU A 639 16.93 -8.11 -20.50
N ASN A 640 16.23 -9.25 -20.40
CA ASN A 640 14.97 -9.37 -19.68
C ASN A 640 15.04 -10.43 -18.57
N ARG A 641 14.10 -10.38 -17.62
CA ARG A 641 14.00 -11.35 -16.51
C ARG A 641 12.67 -12.10 -16.51
N CYS A 642 12.06 -12.23 -17.68
CA CYS A 642 10.77 -12.88 -17.83
C CYS A 642 10.87 -14.38 -17.57
N ASP A 643 9.91 -14.93 -16.80
CA ASP A 643 9.78 -16.37 -16.60
C ASP A 643 9.52 -17.10 -17.93
N ALA A 644 9.94 -18.36 -18.03
CA ALA A 644 9.75 -19.18 -19.23
C ALA A 644 8.27 -19.34 -19.64
N ASN A 645 7.33 -19.17 -18.71
CA ASN A 645 5.88 -19.22 -18.97
C ASN A 645 5.25 -17.83 -19.16
N SER A 646 6.07 -16.80 -19.26
CA SER A 646 5.67 -15.45 -19.61
C SER A 646 6.18 -15.09 -20.99
N LEU A 647 5.45 -14.23 -21.68
CA LEU A 647 5.89 -13.60 -22.91
C LEU A 647 6.61 -12.31 -22.53
N CYS A 648 7.88 -12.17 -22.94
CA CYS A 648 8.54 -10.87 -22.90
C CYS A 648 7.92 -9.97 -23.95
N VAL A 649 7.52 -8.79 -23.53
CA VAL A 649 6.92 -7.78 -24.39
C VAL A 649 7.61 -6.46 -24.15
N ASN A 650 8.33 -5.95 -25.16
CA ASN A 650 8.93 -4.63 -25.07
C ASN A 650 7.83 -3.57 -24.99
N THR A 651 8.06 -2.56 -24.17
CA THR A 651 7.20 -1.41 -23.92
C THR A 651 8.02 -0.13 -24.14
N LEU A 652 7.39 1.03 -24.06
CA LEU A 652 8.12 2.28 -24.18
C LEU A 652 8.92 2.55 -22.88
N ASN A 653 10.23 2.73 -23.00
CA ASN A 653 11.26 2.86 -21.95
C ASN A 653 11.55 1.60 -21.10
N SER A 654 11.03 0.41 -21.44
CA SER A 654 11.27 -0.83 -20.67
C SER A 654 10.68 -2.07 -21.37
N TYR A 655 10.66 -3.22 -20.69
CA TYR A 655 9.87 -4.39 -21.08
C TYR A 655 8.93 -4.81 -19.95
N THR A 656 7.89 -5.56 -20.30
CA THR A 656 7.00 -6.22 -19.34
C THR A 656 6.90 -7.70 -19.66
N CYS A 657 6.67 -8.51 -18.63
CA CYS A 657 6.48 -9.96 -18.76
C CYS A 657 5.00 -10.24 -18.57
N VAL A 658 4.33 -10.72 -19.63
CA VAL A 658 2.90 -11.02 -19.58
C VAL A 658 2.71 -12.53 -19.54
N CYS A 659 2.00 -13.04 -18.54
CA CYS A 659 1.73 -14.47 -18.47
C CYS A 659 1.04 -14.98 -19.75
N GLN A 660 1.48 -16.14 -20.24
CA GLN A 660 0.78 -16.81 -21.32
C GLN A 660 -0.62 -17.23 -20.88
N HIS A 661 -1.55 -17.37 -21.82
CA HIS A 661 -2.94 -17.71 -21.52
C HIS A 661 -3.04 -18.99 -20.66
N GLY A 662 -3.74 -18.90 -19.53
CA GLY A 662 -3.87 -19.97 -18.54
C GLY A 662 -2.82 -19.95 -17.42
N PHE A 663 -1.84 -19.04 -17.48
CA PHE A 663 -0.86 -18.79 -16.41
C PHE A 663 -1.19 -17.50 -15.64
N TYR A 664 -0.89 -17.47 -14.33
CA TYR A 664 -1.22 -16.32 -13.46
C TYR A 664 0.03 -15.73 -12.81
N ASP A 665 0.11 -14.39 -12.80
CA ASP A 665 1.20 -13.62 -12.17
C ASP A 665 0.99 -13.59 -10.65
N VAL A 666 1.98 -14.10 -9.92
CA VAL A 666 1.97 -14.16 -8.45
C VAL A 666 2.85 -13.07 -7.81
N GLY A 667 3.53 -12.25 -8.61
CA GLY A 667 4.40 -11.16 -8.18
C GLY A 667 5.69 -11.62 -7.46
N PRO A 668 6.71 -10.74 -7.37
CA PRO A 668 8.03 -11.09 -6.83
C PRO A 668 8.05 -11.36 -5.31
N ALA A 669 6.94 -11.11 -4.61
CA ALA A 669 6.79 -11.35 -3.18
C ALA A 669 6.33 -12.79 -2.84
N PHE A 670 6.04 -13.60 -3.87
CA PHE A 670 5.61 -14.99 -3.70
C PHE A 670 6.76 -15.94 -4.07
N VAL A 671 7.38 -16.58 -3.08
CA VAL A 671 8.22 -17.75 -3.29
C VAL A 671 7.34 -18.95 -2.97
N PRO A 672 6.74 -19.64 -3.95
CA PRO A 672 5.89 -20.77 -3.62
C PRO A 672 6.72 -21.97 -3.17
N PRO A 673 6.14 -22.82 -2.31
CA PRO A 673 6.75 -24.08 -1.89
C PRO A 673 6.88 -25.05 -3.08
N PRO A 674 7.70 -26.13 -2.97
CA PRO A 674 8.05 -27.03 -4.07
C PRO A 674 6.92 -27.97 -4.54
N THR A 675 5.66 -27.55 -4.42
CA THR A 675 4.49 -28.30 -4.90
C THR A 675 3.87 -27.62 -6.13
N PRO A 676 3.36 -28.39 -7.12
CA PRO A 676 2.82 -27.82 -8.35
C PRO A 676 1.64 -26.90 -8.01
N ALA A 677 1.70 -25.64 -8.42
CA ALA A 677 0.59 -24.73 -8.28
C ALA A 677 -0.65 -25.33 -8.98
N SER A 678 -1.83 -25.20 -8.37
CA SER A 678 -3.10 -25.72 -8.91
C SER A 678 -3.48 -25.05 -10.24
N HIS A 679 -2.82 -23.95 -10.57
CA HIS A 679 -2.86 -23.28 -11.86
C HIS A 679 -1.44 -23.04 -12.34
N PRO A 680 -1.19 -23.10 -13.66
CA PRO A 680 0.09 -22.67 -14.22
C PRO A 680 0.41 -21.24 -13.74
N VAL A 681 1.64 -20.96 -13.32
CA VAL A 681 2.06 -19.63 -12.81
C VAL A 681 3.22 -19.09 -13.63
N CYS A 682 3.24 -17.77 -13.82
CA CYS A 682 4.40 -17.06 -14.37
C CYS A 682 4.90 -16.03 -13.33
N TYR A 683 6.20 -15.71 -13.36
CA TYR A 683 6.86 -14.82 -12.39
C TYR A 683 7.41 -13.56 -13.04
#